data_AF-A0A927NAL6-F1
#
_entry.id   AF-A0A927NAL6-F1
#
_cell.length_a   1.000
_cell.length_b   1.000
_cell.length_c   1.000
_cell.angle_alpha   90.00
_cell.angle_beta   90.00
_cell.angle_gamma   90.00
#
_symmetry.space_group_name_H-M   'P 1'
#
loop_
_entity.id
_entity.type
_entity.pdbx_description
1 polymer ?
#
loop_
_entity_poly.entity_id
_entity_poly.type
_entity_poly.pdbx_seq_one_letter_code
_entity_poly.pdbx_strand_id
1 'polypeptide(L)'
;MSKKKLIIPLLSLALALTAITACDSSSTPHKHSFSEWTTVSSASCTENGEEKRVCSSCNEEETRAIPARHDCEQVWTWADYSEASVDLACKNCDFAITEQIATITEKTTPSTCSTLGTTVYTATANVNGVEYTDEKTVYLPMPNHDFVDNVCSVCSTRTPSDNLSFTLNTNTQTYSVKATSRFNAARVVIPSSYMGKAVTEIENNAFYNNQSLIDIYIPDTITKIGDYAFENCNNVTTIRFSNTLKSIGISAFNRNTSLTELSLPSSLETIRSSAFYSCNNLTSVILPASLKTIDSSAFAYTAISNISIPTSVETIGSEAFSGCKNLTSLTLPDNIKSVGSGITSNCSNIIYNEYEGGQYLGSSKEKYMILISAPNDRTTFTIHPDTKIIGKAFKNNATLQKIEIPSKVEKIQETAFEKCTALSEVIMNDKLISIGYSAFSGCSSLSQIDLPESLQDIDNNAFSGCGLTSISLPKSITVIKQGTFSGIKATSISLPDNIEVIEKNAFAYSANLKEVTINKNIKKIENGAFNNCSAIESISLPFIGSERSSVNESAVLGIIFGYSTSSSSIGTTNQFSSNITAYKNYYYYIPASLKTVTITAETHVPDYAFKNCSNITTVNLNDGITHIGKYAFQNCGITSITLPDSVTRLAQYAFYNCHTLTSLDMGKNVNTIENYALGYTGLQNVTLSDSLSTIGQYVFTGSNALKYNTYGNGLYLGSTQNPYLVLVGTVNKDITELEVHGNTRAILSSAVKDCSALTKATIHAGIEKMGAKAFENCPLLTITINTPTHRASWYENWNPDNNPVVYNEDKLVYGDYEYVVCGDNVILTAYNGSDTQITVPSHINNKPVIDITQIFRENKTITKVVLPETITTIPYCAFEKCANLTEIVLPSTLKNIDDYAFAWCIKLNNVVIPDSVTRIGKSAFTECAELASVTFGKNVGIIDDGAFYECSLTSLNLPSSLTHIGASAFYQNKKSFGDVVLPNALEYIGKEAFYYCSFKSLTLGEELKKIDVNAFRFASISNATSTVYSYWDCSNNWTYFFSNSSTIIERLKNPDVYYDRIS
;
A
#
# COMPACT_ATOMS: atom_id res chain seq x y z
N MET A 1 -16.33 -3.95 65.10
CA MET A 1 -15.81 -3.74 66.47
C MET A 1 -14.50 -2.97 66.40
N SER A 2 -14.37 -1.89 67.19
CA SER A 2 -13.11 -1.34 67.78
C SER A 2 -12.01 -0.87 66.79
N LYS A 3 -11.36 0.29 66.87
CA LYS A 3 -11.14 1.30 67.91
C LYS A 3 -10.38 2.47 67.27
N LYS A 4 -10.77 3.70 67.62
CA LYS A 4 -9.94 4.84 68.05
C LYS A 4 -8.40 4.67 68.08
N LYS A 5 -7.70 5.71 67.56
CA LYS A 5 -6.63 6.54 68.19
C LYS A 5 -5.95 7.38 67.07
N LEU A 6 -5.31 8.54 67.24
CA LEU A 6 -5.29 9.73 68.11
C LEU A 6 -4.01 10.51 67.68
N ILE A 7 -3.98 11.86 67.78
CA ILE A 7 -2.80 12.80 67.86
C ILE A 7 -2.02 13.04 66.53
N ILE A 8 -1.68 14.26 66.04
CA ILE A 8 -0.81 15.37 66.56
C ILE A 8 -1.01 16.71 65.77
N PRO A 9 -0.69 17.90 66.35
CA PRO A 9 -1.26 19.22 66.02
C PRO A 9 -0.27 20.34 65.55
N LEU A 10 -0.83 21.52 65.21
CA LEU A 10 -0.41 22.94 65.40
C LEU A 10 1.06 23.40 65.24
N LEU A 11 1.26 24.53 64.51
CA LEU A 11 2.09 25.74 64.79
C LEU A 11 2.26 26.55 63.47
N SER A 12 2.56 27.85 63.38
CA SER A 12 2.13 29.11 64.02
C SER A 12 2.90 30.26 63.33
N LEU A 13 2.22 31.40 63.09
CA LEU A 13 2.70 32.80 63.15
C LEU A 13 3.79 33.36 62.19
N ALA A 14 3.46 34.48 61.50
CA ALA A 14 4.01 35.85 61.67
C ALA A 14 3.83 36.70 60.38
N LEU A 15 2.93 37.69 60.39
CA LEU A 15 3.15 39.16 60.52
C LEU A 15 3.62 39.90 59.24
N ALA A 16 2.80 40.84 58.72
CA ALA A 16 2.94 42.30 58.95
C ALA A 16 2.26 43.17 57.85
N LEU A 17 1.49 44.18 58.30
CA LEU A 17 1.35 45.58 57.84
C LEU A 17 1.21 45.86 56.31
N THR A 18 0.38 46.75 55.77
CA THR A 18 -0.38 47.94 56.21
C THR A 18 -1.10 48.47 54.96
N ALA A 19 -2.35 48.94 55.07
CA ALA A 19 -2.79 50.21 54.46
C ALA A 19 -4.24 50.51 54.87
N ILE A 20 -4.35 51.54 55.69
CA ILE A 20 -5.56 52.25 56.10
C ILE A 20 -5.97 53.21 54.98
N THR A 21 -7.25 53.26 54.62
CA THR A 21 -7.95 54.52 54.33
C THR A 21 -9.40 54.45 54.82
N ALA A 22 -9.79 55.53 55.49
CA ALA A 22 -11.05 55.72 56.23
C ALA A 22 -12.04 56.64 55.48
N CYS A 23 -13.24 56.77 56.07
CA CYS A 23 -14.29 57.79 55.89
C CYS A 23 -15.24 57.63 54.67
N ASP A 24 -16.54 57.92 54.72
CA ASP A 24 -17.40 58.54 55.76
C ASP A 24 -18.90 58.27 55.48
N SER A 25 -19.69 58.55 56.51
CA SER A 25 -21.13 58.54 56.71
C SER A 25 -22.05 59.17 55.64
N SER A 26 -23.11 58.45 55.25
CA SER A 26 -24.52 58.95 55.21
C SER A 26 -25.49 57.89 54.64
N SER A 27 -26.43 57.45 55.50
CA SER A 27 -27.72 56.80 55.20
C SER A 27 -27.76 55.68 54.13
N THR A 28 -27.53 54.44 54.55
CA THR A 28 -28.23 53.19 54.13
C THR A 28 -27.67 52.02 54.96
N PRO A 29 -28.44 50.94 55.25
CA PRO A 29 -27.94 49.83 56.07
C PRO A 29 -26.78 49.14 55.36
N HIS A 30 -25.72 48.86 56.11
CA HIS A 30 -24.43 48.35 55.68
C HIS A 30 -24.52 47.21 54.62
N LYS A 31 -23.86 47.40 53.46
CA LYS A 31 -23.61 46.36 52.45
C LYS A 31 -22.18 45.84 52.61
N HIS A 32 -22.01 44.79 53.40
CA HIS A 32 -20.85 43.92 53.30
C HIS A 32 -21.04 42.95 52.14
N SER A 33 -19.96 42.51 51.46
CA SER A 33 -20.06 41.44 50.47
C SER A 33 -20.38 40.13 51.17
N PHE A 34 -21.24 39.29 50.59
CA PHE A 34 -21.62 38.00 51.19
C PHE A 34 -20.40 37.11 51.51
N SER A 35 -19.32 37.27 50.73
CA SER A 35 -18.04 36.58 50.92
C SER A 35 -17.24 37.00 52.16
N GLU A 36 -17.61 38.11 52.82
CA GLU A 36 -16.93 38.65 54.01
C GLU A 36 -17.57 38.16 55.32
N TRP A 37 -18.66 37.40 55.24
CA TRP A 37 -19.34 36.87 56.42
C TRP A 37 -18.99 35.41 56.62
N THR A 38 -18.52 35.09 57.83
CA THR A 38 -18.27 33.70 58.24
C THR A 38 -19.38 33.25 59.17
N THR A 39 -20.04 32.14 58.80
CA THR A 39 -21.14 31.56 59.58
C THR A 39 -20.59 30.90 60.84
N VAL A 40 -21.07 31.35 62.00
CA VAL A 40 -20.61 30.87 63.32
C VAL A 40 -21.56 29.84 63.91
N SER A 41 -22.85 29.94 63.56
CA SER A 41 -23.84 28.88 63.78
C SER A 41 -24.89 28.92 62.67
N SER A 42 -25.15 27.76 62.04
CA SER A 42 -26.14 27.61 60.98
C SER A 42 -27.49 27.15 61.53
N ALA A 43 -28.57 27.68 60.96
CA ALA A 43 -29.91 27.13 61.15
C ALA A 43 -30.05 25.79 60.40
N SER A 44 -30.78 24.83 60.98
CA SER A 44 -31.12 23.58 60.31
C SER A 44 -32.39 23.75 59.47
N CYS A 45 -32.52 23.01 58.35
CA CYS A 45 -33.70 23.07 57.47
C CYS A 45 -34.99 22.52 58.10
N THR A 46 -34.93 22.02 59.33
CA THR A 46 -36.03 21.28 59.98
C THR A 46 -36.78 22.11 61.02
N GLU A 47 -36.25 23.22 61.52
CA GLU A 47 -36.88 24.07 62.56
C GLU A 47 -36.54 25.56 62.34
N ASN A 48 -37.39 26.48 62.83
CA ASN A 48 -37.11 27.92 62.76
C ASN A 48 -35.83 28.20 63.55
N GLY A 49 -34.79 28.72 62.89
CA GLY A 49 -33.48 28.89 63.49
C GLY A 49 -32.90 30.28 63.26
N GLU A 50 -31.94 30.66 64.10
CA GLU A 50 -31.17 31.89 63.93
C GLU A 50 -29.81 31.56 63.31
N GLU A 51 -29.52 32.13 62.15
CA GLU A 51 -28.18 32.11 61.57
C GLU A 51 -27.37 33.27 62.16
N LYS A 52 -26.26 32.95 62.84
CA LYS A 52 -25.31 33.95 63.33
C LYS A 52 -24.10 34.00 62.42
N ARG A 53 -23.81 35.19 61.93
CA ARG A 53 -22.63 35.47 61.09
C ARG A 53 -21.77 36.53 61.74
N VAL A 54 -20.46 36.37 61.59
CA VAL A 54 -19.45 37.36 61.98
C VAL A 54 -18.75 37.84 60.74
N CYS A 55 -18.68 39.16 60.56
CA CYS A 55 -17.95 39.76 59.46
C CYS A 55 -16.45 39.63 59.71
N SER A 56 -15.71 38.98 58.80
CA SER A 56 -14.26 38.77 58.92
C SER A 56 -13.45 40.07 58.87
N SER A 57 -14.06 41.17 58.45
CA SER A 57 -13.40 42.47 58.24
C SER A 57 -13.57 43.44 59.43
N CYS A 58 -14.64 43.32 60.23
CA CYS A 58 -14.91 44.24 61.36
C CYS A 58 -15.36 43.56 62.67
N ASN A 59 -15.50 42.22 62.68
CA ASN A 59 -15.93 41.44 63.84
C ASN A 59 -17.34 41.76 64.38
N GLU A 60 -18.18 42.48 63.62
CA GLU A 60 -19.59 42.67 63.99
C GLU A 60 -20.40 41.37 63.78
N GLU A 61 -21.31 41.12 64.72
CA GLU A 61 -22.24 39.99 64.72
C GLU A 61 -23.60 40.43 64.15
N GLU A 62 -24.08 39.71 63.13
CA GLU A 62 -25.49 39.79 62.72
C GLU A 62 -26.21 38.47 63.05
N THR A 63 -27.44 38.60 63.53
CA THR A 63 -28.34 37.46 63.77
C THR A 63 -29.53 37.58 62.83
N ARG A 64 -29.66 36.63 61.91
CA ARG A 64 -30.78 36.57 60.96
C ARG A 64 -31.70 35.41 61.31
N ALA A 65 -32.98 35.69 61.52
CA ALA A 65 -33.99 34.64 61.61
C ALA A 65 -34.18 33.98 60.24
N ILE A 66 -33.98 32.67 60.17
CA ILE A 66 -34.27 31.83 59.00
C ILE A 66 -35.53 31.00 59.29
N PRO A 67 -36.65 31.24 58.61
CA PRO A 67 -37.85 30.43 58.74
C PRO A 67 -37.60 28.99 58.29
N ALA A 68 -38.22 28.02 58.97
CA ALA A 68 -38.29 26.64 58.51
C ALA A 68 -39.12 26.53 57.23
N ARG A 69 -38.61 25.73 56.28
CA ARG A 69 -39.14 25.44 54.93
C ARG A 69 -39.16 26.63 53.95
N HIS A 70 -38.18 26.64 53.04
CA HIS A 70 -38.24 27.41 51.78
C HIS A 70 -37.70 26.59 50.58
N ASP A 71 -38.38 26.74 49.43
CA ASP A 71 -38.04 26.38 48.04
C ASP A 71 -36.91 25.36 47.80
N CYS A 72 -37.20 24.09 48.09
CA CYS A 72 -36.42 22.96 47.58
C CYS A 72 -37.06 22.46 46.28
N GLU A 73 -36.30 22.38 45.19
CA GLU A 73 -36.74 21.75 43.95
C GLU A 73 -36.42 20.25 44.00
N GLN A 74 -37.38 19.43 43.55
CA GLN A 74 -37.17 18.00 43.41
C GLN A 74 -36.31 17.73 42.16
N VAL A 75 -35.24 16.97 42.34
CA VAL A 75 -34.38 16.50 41.24
C VAL A 75 -34.49 14.98 41.20
N TRP A 76 -35.16 14.47 40.16
CA TRP A 76 -35.34 13.04 39.95
C TRP A 76 -34.22 12.47 39.08
N THR A 77 -33.53 11.46 39.59
CA THR A 77 -32.52 10.71 38.85
C THR A 77 -33.04 9.30 38.59
N TRP A 78 -33.19 8.93 37.32
CA TRP A 78 -33.53 7.57 36.92
C TRP A 78 -32.26 6.90 36.40
N ALA A 79 -31.82 5.81 37.03
CA ALA A 79 -30.68 5.02 36.55
C ALA A 79 -31.09 4.21 35.31
N ASP A 80 -32.29 3.65 35.34
CA ASP A 80 -33.01 3.03 34.22
C ASP A 80 -34.53 3.14 34.49
N TYR A 81 -35.37 2.25 33.92
CA TYR A 81 -36.82 2.24 34.22
C TYR A 81 -37.20 1.45 35.48
N SER A 82 -36.23 0.84 36.17
CA SER A 82 -36.42 0.01 37.35
C SER A 82 -35.92 0.65 38.64
N GLU A 83 -35.09 1.69 38.54
CA GLU A 83 -34.50 2.38 39.68
C GLU A 83 -34.55 3.90 39.49
N ALA A 84 -35.14 4.59 40.47
CA ALA A 84 -35.16 6.06 40.55
C ALA A 84 -34.87 6.52 41.97
N SER A 85 -34.20 7.66 42.09
CA SER A 85 -33.99 8.38 43.35
C SER A 85 -34.41 9.84 43.19
N VAL A 86 -34.78 10.46 44.31
CA VAL A 86 -35.06 11.90 44.37
C VAL A 86 -34.11 12.58 45.35
N ASP A 87 -33.55 13.69 44.92
CA ASP A 87 -32.81 14.64 45.75
C ASP A 87 -33.62 15.93 45.93
N LEU A 88 -33.56 16.51 47.14
CA LEU A 88 -34.09 17.85 47.41
C LEU A 88 -32.94 18.86 47.39
N ALA A 89 -32.88 19.67 46.32
CA ALA A 89 -31.88 20.73 46.17
C ALA A 89 -32.48 22.08 46.60
N CYS A 90 -31.83 22.75 47.57
CA CYS A 90 -32.29 24.05 48.08
C CYS A 90 -31.69 25.21 47.27
N LYS A 91 -32.53 26.12 46.77
CA LYS A 91 -32.09 27.24 45.90
C LYS A 91 -31.16 28.27 46.55
N ASN A 92 -31.03 28.28 47.88
CA ASN A 92 -30.34 29.34 48.64
C ASN A 92 -29.28 28.83 49.64
N CYS A 93 -28.92 27.55 49.63
CA CYS A 93 -27.78 27.01 50.40
C CYS A 93 -27.20 25.72 49.77
N ASP A 94 -25.91 25.45 50.00
CA ASP A 94 -25.18 24.29 49.44
C ASP A 94 -25.52 22.94 50.11
N PHE A 95 -26.66 22.81 50.77
CA PHE A 95 -27.10 21.56 51.40
C PHE A 95 -28.02 20.77 50.47
N ALA A 96 -27.56 19.61 49.99
CA ALA A 96 -28.43 18.55 49.47
C ALA A 96 -28.98 17.74 50.66
N ILE A 97 -30.30 17.60 50.75
CA ILE A 97 -30.94 16.84 51.82
C ILE A 97 -31.35 15.47 51.26
N THR A 98 -30.55 14.46 51.59
CA THR A 98 -30.82 13.01 51.54
C THR A 98 -31.32 12.43 50.21
N GLU A 99 -30.47 11.65 49.54
CA GLU A 99 -30.88 10.75 48.45
C GLU A 99 -31.88 9.72 48.97
N GLN A 100 -33.09 9.70 48.42
CA GLN A 100 -34.09 8.70 48.78
C GLN A 100 -34.51 7.87 47.58
N ILE A 101 -34.32 6.56 47.70
CA ILE A 101 -34.74 5.58 46.69
C ILE A 101 -36.27 5.58 46.61
N ALA A 102 -36.78 5.74 45.40
CA ALA A 102 -38.20 5.73 45.13
C ALA A 102 -38.72 4.31 44.92
N THR A 103 -39.96 4.08 45.33
CA THR A 103 -40.71 2.88 44.98
C THR A 103 -41.28 3.08 43.58
N ILE A 104 -41.00 2.16 42.66
CA ILE A 104 -41.53 2.22 41.29
C ILE A 104 -42.80 1.38 41.19
N THR A 105 -43.84 1.95 40.60
CA THR A 105 -45.07 1.24 40.22
C THR A 105 -45.28 1.36 38.71
N GLU A 106 -45.71 0.28 38.06
CA GLU A 106 -45.94 0.27 36.61
C GLU A 106 -47.44 0.14 36.29
N LYS A 107 -47.90 0.89 35.28
CA LYS A 107 -49.26 0.81 34.75
C LYS A 107 -49.25 0.69 33.25
N THR A 108 -49.67 -0.48 32.74
CA THR A 108 -49.60 -0.82 31.32
C THR A 108 -50.96 -0.73 30.62
N THR A 109 -51.00 -0.06 29.48
CA THR A 109 -52.09 -0.06 28.51
C THR A 109 -51.62 -0.77 27.23
N PRO A 110 -52.38 -1.75 26.70
CA PRO A 110 -51.98 -2.51 25.52
C PRO A 110 -52.05 -1.69 24.23
N SER A 111 -51.19 -2.02 23.26
CA SER A 111 -51.15 -1.39 21.93
C SER A 111 -52.23 -1.92 20.97
N THR A 112 -52.69 -1.07 20.05
CA THR A 112 -53.58 -1.42 18.93
C THR A 112 -52.94 -1.01 17.59
N CYS A 113 -53.55 -1.37 16.45
CA CYS A 113 -53.09 -0.94 15.11
C CYS A 113 -53.05 0.60 14.91
N SER A 114 -53.82 1.37 15.68
CA SER A 114 -53.99 2.81 15.51
C SER A 114 -53.56 3.64 16.72
N THR A 115 -53.47 3.02 17.90
CA THR A 115 -53.06 3.67 19.16
C THR A 115 -51.98 2.86 19.85
N LEU A 116 -50.96 3.56 20.34
CA LEU A 116 -49.82 2.92 20.98
C LEU A 116 -50.21 2.57 22.42
N GLY A 117 -49.75 1.41 22.89
CA GLY A 117 -49.84 1.06 24.30
C GLY A 117 -48.79 1.84 25.08
N THR A 118 -49.00 2.03 26.37
CA THR A 118 -48.08 2.72 27.29
C THR A 118 -47.91 1.95 28.58
N THR A 119 -46.68 1.74 29.02
CA THR A 119 -46.35 1.46 30.41
C THR A 119 -45.88 2.76 31.06
N VAL A 120 -46.67 3.30 31.99
CA VAL A 120 -46.26 4.44 32.81
C VAL A 120 -45.59 3.91 34.08
N TYR A 121 -44.32 4.25 34.29
CA TYR A 121 -43.58 4.00 35.52
C TYR A 121 -43.73 5.23 36.42
N THR A 122 -44.41 5.08 37.54
CA THR A 122 -44.55 6.13 38.57
C THR A 122 -43.58 5.81 39.69
N ALA A 123 -42.56 6.65 39.84
CA ALA A 123 -41.66 6.62 40.98
C ALA A 123 -42.26 7.42 42.13
N THR A 124 -42.22 6.87 43.34
CA THR A 124 -42.77 7.50 44.55
C THR A 124 -41.76 7.43 45.69
N ALA A 125 -41.33 8.57 46.22
CA ALA A 125 -40.39 8.65 47.34
C ALA A 125 -40.97 9.52 48.48
N ASN A 126 -40.80 9.09 49.73
CA ASN A 126 -41.33 9.81 50.89
C ASN A 126 -40.21 10.47 51.70
N VAL A 127 -39.90 11.72 51.39
CA VAL A 127 -38.84 12.48 52.07
C VAL A 127 -39.43 13.29 53.21
N ASN A 128 -39.01 13.00 54.45
CA ASN A 128 -39.44 13.70 55.67
C ASN A 128 -40.98 13.79 55.83
N GLY A 129 -41.70 12.72 55.48
CA GLY A 129 -43.17 12.65 55.61
C GLY A 129 -43.96 13.29 54.47
N VAL A 130 -43.28 13.78 53.42
CA VAL A 130 -43.90 14.31 52.20
C VAL A 130 -43.64 13.35 51.05
N GLU A 131 -44.70 12.96 50.35
CA GLU A 131 -44.62 12.09 49.18
C GLU A 131 -44.33 12.91 47.92
N TYR A 132 -43.29 12.51 47.19
CA TYR A 132 -42.90 13.05 45.90
C TYR A 132 -43.10 11.97 44.84
N THR A 133 -43.58 12.37 43.66
CA THR A 133 -43.80 11.46 42.54
C THR A 133 -43.23 12.00 41.24
N ASP A 134 -42.66 11.13 40.42
CA ASP A 134 -42.28 11.40 39.03
C ASP A 134 -42.77 10.27 38.13
N GLU A 135 -43.12 10.57 36.89
CA GLU A 135 -43.66 9.58 35.95
C GLU A 135 -42.83 9.51 34.67
N LYS A 136 -42.39 8.31 34.30
CA LYS A 136 -41.81 8.03 32.99
C LYS A 136 -42.72 7.12 32.18
N THR A 137 -43.15 7.60 31.03
CA THR A 137 -43.96 6.81 30.09
C THR A 137 -43.05 6.07 29.12
N VAL A 138 -43.04 4.74 29.19
CA VAL A 138 -42.55 3.85 28.15
C VAL A 138 -43.71 3.47 27.26
N TYR A 139 -43.51 3.47 25.96
CA TYR A 139 -44.56 3.02 25.06
C TYR A 139 -44.35 1.59 24.62
N LEU A 140 -45.39 0.76 24.70
CA LEU A 140 -45.32 -0.65 24.31
C LEU A 140 -45.09 -0.83 22.80
N PRO A 141 -44.41 -1.91 22.40
CA PRO A 141 -44.34 -2.31 21.01
C PRO A 141 -45.75 -2.56 20.44
N MET A 142 -45.96 -2.19 19.18
CA MET A 142 -47.11 -2.67 18.42
C MET A 142 -47.01 -4.21 18.29
N PRO A 143 -48.13 -4.94 18.22
CA PRO A 143 -48.12 -6.38 17.92
C PRO A 143 -47.29 -6.70 16.67
N ASN A 144 -46.77 -7.92 16.54
CA ASN A 144 -46.08 -8.35 15.32
C ASN A 144 -47.06 -8.31 14.13
N HIS A 145 -46.97 -7.27 13.31
CA HIS A 145 -47.79 -7.09 12.12
C HIS A 145 -47.01 -7.57 10.88
N ASP A 146 -47.53 -8.59 10.19
CA ASP A 146 -47.03 -8.99 8.87
C ASP A 146 -47.77 -8.23 7.75
N PHE A 147 -47.05 -7.85 6.70
CA PHE A 147 -47.59 -7.08 5.58
C PHE A 147 -47.38 -7.84 4.26
N VAL A 148 -48.49 -8.07 3.58
CA VAL A 148 -48.55 -8.64 2.23
C VAL A 148 -49.23 -7.59 1.35
N ASP A 149 -48.56 -7.16 0.28
CA ASP A 149 -49.06 -6.15 -0.66
C ASP A 149 -49.58 -4.85 0.01
N ASN A 150 -48.84 -4.33 0.99
CA ASN A 150 -49.18 -3.12 1.77
C ASN A 150 -50.47 -3.19 2.61
N VAL A 151 -50.97 -4.39 2.89
CA VAL A 151 -52.11 -4.61 3.78
C VAL A 151 -51.67 -5.33 5.04
N CYS A 152 -52.05 -4.78 6.20
CA CYS A 152 -51.80 -5.43 7.48
C CYS A 152 -52.58 -6.73 7.58
N SER A 153 -51.89 -7.85 7.81
CA SER A 153 -52.49 -9.17 8.03
C SER A 153 -53.37 -9.27 9.28
N VAL A 154 -53.22 -8.34 10.23
CA VAL A 154 -53.91 -8.38 11.55
C VAL A 154 -55.17 -7.52 11.59
N CYS A 155 -55.13 -6.31 11.01
CA CYS A 155 -56.24 -5.36 11.09
C CYS A 155 -56.80 -4.92 9.72
N SER A 156 -56.29 -5.51 8.63
CA SER A 156 -56.72 -5.26 7.25
C SER A 156 -56.66 -3.80 6.79
N THR A 157 -55.99 -2.94 7.55
CA THR A 157 -55.71 -1.56 7.17
C THR A 157 -54.58 -1.55 6.14
N ARG A 158 -54.73 -0.73 5.09
CA ARG A 158 -53.58 -0.32 4.28
C ARG A 158 -52.69 0.54 5.16
N THR A 159 -51.43 0.19 5.27
CA THR A 159 -50.48 0.98 6.06
C THR A 159 -50.24 2.35 5.42
N PRO A 160 -49.75 3.34 6.19
CA PRO A 160 -49.07 4.51 5.64
C PRO A 160 -47.79 4.18 4.85
N SER A 161 -47.44 2.90 4.69
CA SER A 161 -46.22 2.36 4.09
C SER A 161 -46.28 2.24 2.57
N ASP A 162 -47.30 2.80 1.90
CA ASP A 162 -47.39 2.84 0.42
C ASP A 162 -46.15 3.50 -0.25
N ASN A 163 -45.30 4.13 0.56
CA ASN A 163 -44.08 4.82 0.14
C ASN A 163 -42.81 4.31 0.84
N LEU A 164 -42.80 3.08 1.37
CA LEU A 164 -41.57 2.39 1.79
C LEU A 164 -41.13 1.40 0.69
N SER A 165 -39.82 1.26 0.48
CA SER A 165 -39.23 0.24 -0.39
C SER A 165 -38.43 -0.77 0.41
N PHE A 166 -38.50 -2.03 0.01
CA PHE A 166 -37.85 -3.15 0.67
C PHE A 166 -36.84 -3.82 -0.28
N THR A 167 -35.62 -4.07 0.21
CA THR A 167 -34.56 -4.73 -0.54
C THR A 167 -34.26 -6.09 0.09
N LEU A 168 -34.38 -7.18 -0.68
CA LEU A 168 -34.10 -8.54 -0.19
C LEU A 168 -32.59 -8.78 -0.12
N ASN A 169 -32.09 -9.16 1.05
CA ASN A 169 -30.77 -9.76 1.20
C ASN A 169 -30.86 -11.27 0.92
N THR A 170 -30.30 -11.71 -0.20
CA THR A 170 -30.35 -13.11 -0.65
C THR A 170 -29.55 -14.06 0.23
N ASN A 171 -28.58 -13.57 1.01
CA ASN A 171 -27.76 -14.40 1.88
C ASN A 171 -28.47 -14.69 3.20
N THR A 172 -29.02 -13.66 3.85
CA THR A 172 -29.70 -13.79 5.15
C THR A 172 -31.18 -14.16 5.02
N GLN A 173 -31.75 -14.05 3.81
CA GLN A 173 -33.18 -14.21 3.56
C GLN A 173 -34.04 -13.23 4.38
N THR A 174 -33.54 -12.01 4.59
CA THR A 174 -34.22 -10.92 5.30
C THR A 174 -34.29 -9.66 4.43
N TYR A 175 -35.17 -8.71 4.78
CA TYR A 175 -35.33 -7.44 4.07
C TYR A 175 -34.67 -6.27 4.81
N SER A 176 -34.12 -5.33 4.05
CA SER A 176 -33.86 -3.95 4.50
C SER A 176 -34.95 -3.01 4.03
N VAL A 177 -35.13 -1.87 4.70
CA VAL A 177 -36.17 -0.88 4.40
C VAL A 177 -35.62 0.54 4.23
N LYS A 178 -36.21 1.30 3.32
CA LYS A 178 -36.06 2.76 3.21
C LYS A 178 -37.33 3.46 2.75
N ALA A 179 -37.42 4.77 2.94
CA ALA A 179 -38.43 5.60 2.30
C ALA A 179 -38.19 5.72 0.79
N THR A 180 -39.29 5.79 0.04
CA THR A 180 -39.29 6.25 -1.35
C THR A 180 -39.36 7.77 -1.40
N SER A 181 -39.12 8.36 -2.58
CA SER A 181 -39.25 9.81 -2.81
C SER A 181 -40.64 10.38 -2.56
N ARG A 182 -41.67 9.53 -2.42
CA ARG A 182 -43.06 9.92 -2.16
C ARG A 182 -43.45 9.86 -0.69
N PHE A 183 -42.53 9.45 0.19
CA PHE A 183 -42.84 9.31 1.62
C PHE A 183 -43.04 10.67 2.29
N ASN A 184 -44.26 10.91 2.80
CA ASN A 184 -44.67 12.18 3.41
C ASN A 184 -45.54 11.98 4.67
N ALA A 185 -45.30 10.91 5.43
CA ALA A 185 -46.10 10.61 6.62
C ALA A 185 -45.48 11.28 7.87
N ALA A 186 -46.34 11.74 8.77
CA ALA A 186 -45.93 12.26 10.08
C ALA A 186 -45.44 11.16 11.05
N ARG A 187 -45.78 9.90 10.78
CA ARG A 187 -45.36 8.75 11.55
C ARG A 187 -44.88 7.65 10.62
N VAL A 188 -43.72 7.07 10.90
CA VAL A 188 -43.27 5.83 10.26
C VAL A 188 -43.41 4.65 11.22
N VAL A 189 -44.08 3.61 10.74
CA VAL A 189 -44.13 2.29 11.39
C VAL A 189 -43.41 1.32 10.47
N ILE A 190 -42.21 0.89 10.86
CA ILE A 190 -41.46 -0.11 10.12
C ILE A 190 -42.08 -1.49 10.40
N PRO A 191 -42.43 -2.27 9.37
CA PRO A 191 -43.02 -3.59 9.58
C PRO A 191 -41.97 -4.60 10.06
N SER A 192 -42.36 -5.53 10.93
CA SER A 192 -41.46 -6.60 11.41
C SER A 192 -41.14 -7.64 10.33
N SER A 193 -42.03 -7.81 9.37
CA SER A 193 -41.87 -8.71 8.22
C SER A 193 -42.48 -8.13 6.95
N TYR A 194 -41.92 -8.53 5.80
CA TYR A 194 -42.40 -8.20 4.47
C TYR A 194 -42.34 -9.47 3.60
N MET A 195 -43.45 -9.81 2.95
CA MET A 195 -43.58 -11.04 2.14
C MET A 195 -43.18 -12.31 2.90
N GLY A 196 -43.57 -12.43 4.18
CA GLY A 196 -43.30 -13.60 5.03
C GLY A 196 -41.84 -13.72 5.49
N LYS A 197 -41.00 -12.71 5.28
CA LYS A 197 -39.60 -12.67 5.75
C LYS A 197 -39.37 -11.49 6.66
N ALA A 198 -38.49 -11.63 7.65
CA ALA A 198 -38.19 -10.57 8.61
C ALA A 198 -37.57 -9.34 7.93
N VAL A 199 -37.94 -8.15 8.39
CA VAL A 199 -37.22 -6.89 8.07
C VAL A 199 -36.23 -6.64 9.20
N THR A 200 -34.93 -6.64 8.88
CA THR A 200 -33.85 -6.64 9.89
C THR A 200 -32.94 -5.41 9.85
N GLU A 201 -33.05 -4.57 8.83
CA GLU A 201 -32.14 -3.43 8.64
C GLU A 201 -32.87 -2.19 8.09
N ILE A 202 -32.50 -1.02 8.60
CA ILE A 202 -32.82 0.27 7.99
C ILE A 202 -31.63 0.69 7.14
N GLU A 203 -31.83 0.96 5.84
CA GLU A 203 -30.74 1.28 4.92
C GLU A 203 -30.05 2.61 5.24
N ASN A 204 -28.84 2.81 4.68
CA ASN A 204 -28.17 4.10 4.71
C ASN A 204 -29.05 5.16 4.03
N ASN A 205 -29.12 6.36 4.61
CA ASN A 205 -29.95 7.47 4.12
C ASN A 205 -31.46 7.16 4.01
N ALA A 206 -31.96 6.12 4.70
CA ALA A 206 -33.31 5.59 4.49
C ALA A 206 -34.45 6.63 4.56
N PHE A 207 -34.32 7.62 5.44
CA PHE A 207 -35.27 8.71 5.68
C PHE A 207 -34.58 10.08 5.70
N TYR A 208 -33.42 10.19 5.04
CA TYR A 208 -32.61 11.41 5.00
C TYR A 208 -33.43 12.66 4.64
N ASN A 209 -33.23 13.76 5.37
CA ASN A 209 -33.91 15.05 5.18
C ASN A 209 -35.45 15.02 5.32
N ASN A 210 -36.05 13.98 5.91
CA ASN A 210 -37.50 13.92 5.99
C ASN A 210 -38.07 14.93 7.01
N GLN A 211 -38.62 16.04 6.50
CA GLN A 211 -39.21 17.10 7.34
C GLN A 211 -40.63 16.80 7.82
N SER A 212 -41.24 15.72 7.35
CA SER A 212 -42.63 15.40 7.73
C SER A 212 -42.68 14.49 8.95
N LEU A 213 -41.66 13.65 9.15
CA LEU A 213 -41.59 12.72 10.28
C LEU A 213 -41.58 13.43 11.63
N ILE A 214 -42.45 12.95 12.52
CA ILE A 214 -42.60 13.36 13.91
C ILE A 214 -42.36 12.16 14.84
N ASP A 215 -42.91 11.00 14.49
CA ASP A 215 -42.82 9.76 15.27
C ASP A 215 -42.15 8.63 14.48
N ILE A 216 -41.17 7.96 15.08
CA ILE A 216 -40.47 6.81 14.49
C ILE A 216 -40.68 5.55 15.33
N TYR A 217 -41.18 4.48 14.71
CA TYR A 217 -41.30 3.16 15.31
C TYR A 217 -40.43 2.11 14.61
N ILE A 218 -39.46 1.56 15.34
CA ILE A 218 -38.52 0.52 14.89
C ILE A 218 -38.86 -0.79 15.62
N PRO A 219 -39.30 -1.85 14.92
CA PRO A 219 -39.69 -3.12 15.56
C PRO A 219 -38.47 -3.94 16.00
N ASP A 220 -38.67 -4.84 16.97
CA ASP A 220 -37.62 -5.71 17.54
C ASP A 220 -36.95 -6.67 16.56
N THR A 221 -37.42 -6.76 15.30
CA THR A 221 -36.73 -7.48 14.23
C THR A 221 -35.55 -6.70 13.66
N ILE A 222 -35.51 -5.37 13.80
CA ILE A 222 -34.44 -4.52 13.28
C ILE A 222 -33.23 -4.61 14.20
N THR A 223 -32.14 -5.17 13.67
CA THR A 223 -30.88 -5.32 14.40
C THR A 223 -29.87 -4.24 14.07
N LYS A 224 -30.13 -3.42 13.03
CA LYS A 224 -29.19 -2.42 12.50
C LYS A 224 -29.89 -1.19 11.93
N ILE A 225 -29.38 0.01 12.25
CA ILE A 225 -29.74 1.29 11.62
C ILE A 225 -28.54 1.76 10.79
N GLY A 226 -28.76 2.02 9.50
CA GLY A 226 -27.75 2.49 8.56
C GLY A 226 -27.23 3.90 8.83
N ASP A 227 -26.12 4.24 8.20
CA ASP A 227 -25.49 5.55 8.30
C ASP A 227 -26.41 6.62 7.66
N TYR A 228 -26.53 7.78 8.31
CA TYR A 228 -27.37 8.91 7.89
C TYR A 228 -28.88 8.59 7.77
N ALA A 229 -29.35 7.46 8.33
CA ALA A 229 -30.69 6.94 8.09
C ALA A 229 -31.83 7.92 8.39
N PHE A 230 -31.71 8.75 9.43
CA PHE A 230 -32.68 9.77 9.84
C PHE A 230 -32.02 11.14 10.01
N GLU A 231 -30.92 11.41 9.29
CA GLU A 231 -30.26 12.72 9.39
C GLU A 231 -31.20 13.84 8.92
N ASN A 232 -31.17 14.95 9.66
CA ASN A 232 -31.93 16.18 9.42
C ASN A 232 -33.46 15.95 9.36
N CYS A 233 -33.99 14.99 10.11
CA CYS A 233 -35.43 14.82 10.31
C CYS A 233 -35.93 15.74 11.44
N ASN A 234 -35.87 17.06 11.20
CA ASN A 234 -35.95 18.09 12.26
C ASN A 234 -37.22 18.07 13.11
N ASN A 235 -38.33 17.51 12.63
CA ASN A 235 -39.61 17.47 13.33
C ASN A 235 -39.81 16.21 14.18
N VAL A 236 -38.86 15.28 14.16
CA VAL A 236 -38.90 14.06 14.98
C VAL A 236 -38.82 14.45 16.45
N THR A 237 -39.86 14.09 17.20
CA THR A 237 -39.96 14.31 18.64
C THR A 237 -39.88 13.00 19.42
N THR A 238 -40.34 11.89 18.82
CA THR A 238 -40.32 10.57 19.46
C THR A 238 -39.68 9.51 18.57
N ILE A 239 -38.81 8.70 19.17
CA ILE A 239 -38.16 7.55 18.53
C ILE A 239 -38.34 6.35 19.43
N ARG A 240 -38.78 5.23 18.86
CA ARG A 240 -38.79 3.93 19.53
C ARG A 240 -37.82 3.00 18.85
N PHE A 241 -36.79 2.62 19.59
CA PHE A 241 -35.79 1.69 19.10
C PHE A 241 -36.23 0.24 19.29
N SER A 242 -35.65 -0.62 18.46
CA SER A 242 -35.66 -2.07 18.64
C SER A 242 -34.84 -2.49 19.85
N ASN A 243 -35.37 -3.39 20.67
CA ASN A 243 -34.67 -4.01 21.80
C ASN A 243 -33.63 -5.07 21.37
N THR A 244 -33.47 -5.30 20.06
CA THR A 244 -32.40 -6.15 19.51
C THR A 244 -31.32 -5.34 18.79
N LEU A 245 -31.46 -4.01 18.75
CA LEU A 245 -30.53 -3.12 18.09
C LEU A 245 -29.15 -3.17 18.76
N LYS A 246 -28.12 -3.50 17.99
CA LYS A 246 -26.74 -3.58 18.49
C LYS A 246 -25.95 -2.30 18.29
N SER A 247 -26.23 -1.57 17.23
CA SER A 247 -25.55 -0.31 16.94
C SER A 247 -26.44 0.70 16.22
N ILE A 248 -26.16 1.99 16.44
CA ILE A 248 -26.74 3.11 15.69
C ILE A 248 -25.68 3.62 14.70
N GLY A 249 -26.05 3.77 13.42
CA GLY A 249 -25.16 4.20 12.33
C GLY A 249 -24.52 5.58 12.50
N ILE A 250 -23.47 5.84 11.72
CA ILE A 250 -22.78 7.14 11.67
C ILE A 250 -23.80 8.21 11.28
N SER A 251 -23.87 9.29 12.05
CA SER A 251 -24.79 10.42 11.81
C SER A 251 -26.27 10.03 11.66
N ALA A 252 -26.67 8.85 12.15
CA ALA A 252 -28.01 8.31 11.87
C ALA A 252 -29.15 9.24 12.31
N PHE A 253 -29.00 9.99 13.39
CA PHE A 253 -29.97 10.99 13.88
C PHE A 253 -29.34 12.39 13.97
N ASN A 254 -28.31 12.67 13.18
CA ASN A 254 -27.68 13.99 13.14
C ASN A 254 -28.73 15.07 12.79
N ARG A 255 -28.66 16.24 13.44
CA ARG A 255 -29.58 17.38 13.26
C ARG A 255 -31.06 17.01 13.46
N ASN A 256 -31.41 16.11 14.38
CA ASN A 256 -32.80 15.93 14.78
C ASN A 256 -33.17 16.97 15.85
N THR A 257 -33.47 18.19 15.39
CA THR A 257 -33.54 19.36 16.31
C THR A 257 -34.76 19.37 17.23
N SER A 258 -35.85 18.67 16.94
CA SER A 258 -37.03 18.62 17.83
C SER A 258 -36.98 17.49 18.86
N LEU A 259 -35.96 16.63 18.82
CA LEU A 259 -35.79 15.57 19.79
C LEU A 259 -35.37 16.17 21.14
N THR A 260 -36.17 15.94 22.19
CA THR A 260 -35.94 16.52 23.52
C THR A 260 -35.40 15.51 24.54
N GLU A 261 -35.85 14.27 24.46
CA GLU A 261 -35.44 13.18 25.35
C GLU A 261 -35.22 11.91 24.54
N LEU A 262 -34.34 11.04 25.04
CA LEU A 262 -34.04 9.78 24.39
C LEU A 262 -33.79 8.66 25.39
N SER A 263 -34.42 7.53 25.15
CA SER A 263 -34.08 6.28 25.82
C SER A 263 -33.55 5.29 24.79
N LEU A 264 -32.31 4.85 24.98
CA LEU A 264 -31.64 3.93 24.07
C LEU A 264 -31.94 2.47 24.47
N PRO A 265 -32.00 1.54 23.50
CA PRO A 265 -32.45 0.17 23.76
C PRO A 265 -31.42 -0.60 24.58
N SER A 266 -31.90 -1.50 25.46
CA SER A 266 -31.09 -2.24 26.44
C SER A 266 -30.05 -3.20 25.83
N SER A 267 -30.15 -3.50 24.53
CA SER A 267 -29.20 -4.33 23.80
C SER A 267 -28.08 -3.55 23.12
N LEU A 268 -28.12 -2.21 23.12
CA LEU A 268 -27.23 -1.36 22.34
C LEU A 268 -25.80 -1.44 22.89
N GLU A 269 -24.84 -1.79 22.03
CA GLU A 269 -23.43 -1.91 22.41
C GLU A 269 -22.61 -0.73 21.89
N THR A 270 -23.05 -0.05 20.82
CA THR A 270 -22.27 1.02 20.18
C THR A 270 -23.15 2.15 19.63
N ILE A 271 -22.78 3.39 19.95
CA ILE A 271 -23.29 4.61 19.32
C ILE A 271 -22.17 5.12 18.42
N ARG A 272 -22.36 5.08 17.09
CA ARG A 272 -21.32 5.45 16.13
C ARG A 272 -21.17 6.98 15.99
N SER A 273 -20.09 7.40 15.31
CA SER A 273 -19.70 8.80 15.21
C SER A 273 -20.85 9.71 14.78
N SER A 274 -20.99 10.83 15.47
CA SER A 274 -21.99 11.88 15.18
C SER A 274 -23.46 11.43 15.19
N ALA A 275 -23.78 10.24 15.74
CA ALA A 275 -25.13 9.67 15.67
C ALA A 275 -26.25 10.64 16.11
N PHE A 276 -26.03 11.47 17.13
CA PHE A 276 -26.96 12.50 17.63
C PHE A 276 -26.35 13.91 17.60
N TYR A 277 -25.38 14.16 16.72
CA TYR A 277 -24.77 15.48 16.55
C TYR A 277 -25.82 16.55 16.27
N SER A 278 -25.69 17.74 16.87
CA SER A 278 -26.61 18.87 16.68
C SER A 278 -28.10 18.55 16.92
N CYS A 279 -28.43 17.57 17.79
CA CYS A 279 -29.78 17.45 18.34
C CYS A 279 -29.98 18.52 19.41
N ASN A 280 -30.12 19.77 18.98
CA ASN A 280 -29.94 20.96 19.81
C ASN A 280 -30.92 21.09 20.98
N ASN A 281 -32.07 20.42 20.95
CA ASN A 281 -33.05 20.44 22.04
C ASN A 281 -33.01 19.18 22.92
N LEU A 282 -32.10 18.24 22.64
CA LEU A 282 -31.98 16.99 23.39
C LEU A 282 -31.37 17.28 24.77
N THR A 283 -32.20 17.26 25.81
CA THR A 283 -31.82 17.62 27.19
C THR A 283 -31.51 16.40 28.07
N SER A 284 -32.06 15.23 27.75
CA SER A 284 -31.90 14.01 28.54
C SER A 284 -31.70 12.78 27.66
N VAL A 285 -30.69 11.96 27.99
CA VAL A 285 -30.43 10.68 27.33
C VAL A 285 -30.16 9.62 28.39
N ILE A 286 -30.91 8.52 28.32
CA ILE A 286 -30.65 7.32 29.14
C ILE A 286 -29.80 6.36 28.32
N LEU A 287 -28.56 6.12 28.78
CA LEU A 287 -27.64 5.18 28.17
C LEU A 287 -27.85 3.77 28.75
N PRO A 288 -27.81 2.69 27.93
CA PRO A 288 -28.08 1.35 28.41
C PRO A 288 -26.84 0.71 29.04
N ALA A 289 -27.02 -0.15 30.04
CA ALA A 289 -25.94 -0.86 30.74
C ALA A 289 -25.14 -1.84 29.87
N SER A 290 -25.59 -2.12 28.64
CA SER A 290 -24.84 -2.92 27.66
C SER A 290 -23.85 -2.08 26.83
N LEU A 291 -23.90 -0.76 26.92
CA LEU A 291 -23.17 0.15 26.04
C LEU A 291 -21.66 0.04 26.30
N LYS A 292 -20.90 -0.27 25.26
CA LYS A 292 -19.44 -0.40 25.32
C LYS A 292 -18.72 0.81 24.74
N THR A 293 -19.30 1.44 23.72
CA THR A 293 -18.63 2.49 22.95
C THR A 293 -19.56 3.66 22.63
N ILE A 294 -19.08 4.87 22.93
CA ILE A 294 -19.62 6.16 22.47
C ILE A 294 -18.58 6.76 21.53
N ASP A 295 -18.82 6.75 20.22
CA ASP A 295 -17.84 7.25 19.23
C ASP A 295 -17.76 8.79 19.16
N SER A 296 -16.83 9.28 18.34
CA SER A 296 -16.53 10.70 18.21
C SER A 296 -17.76 11.54 17.87
N SER A 297 -17.91 12.66 18.58
CA SER A 297 -18.98 13.64 18.42
C SER A 297 -20.41 13.09 18.54
N ALA A 298 -20.61 11.88 19.10
CA ALA A 298 -21.90 11.19 19.15
C ALA A 298 -23.04 12.06 19.71
N PHE A 299 -22.79 12.87 20.74
CA PHE A 299 -23.75 13.78 21.37
C PHE A 299 -23.29 15.25 21.33
N ALA A 300 -22.40 15.61 20.42
CA ALA A 300 -21.90 16.97 20.34
C ALA A 300 -23.01 17.95 19.92
N TYR A 301 -23.00 19.16 20.48
CA TYR A 301 -23.97 20.23 20.27
C TYR A 301 -25.41 19.80 20.61
N THR A 302 -25.57 19.05 21.69
CA THR A 302 -26.89 18.76 22.30
C THR A 302 -27.14 19.70 23.50
N ALA A 303 -28.36 19.70 24.03
CA ALA A 303 -28.75 20.47 25.22
C ALA A 303 -28.66 19.66 26.52
N ILE A 304 -27.94 18.52 26.51
CA ILE A 304 -27.82 17.60 27.64
C ILE A 304 -27.24 18.35 28.84
N SER A 305 -27.95 18.30 29.97
CA SER A 305 -27.55 18.97 31.22
C SER A 305 -26.87 18.02 32.22
N ASN A 306 -27.26 16.75 32.20
CA ASN A 306 -26.68 15.68 33.00
C ASN A 306 -26.67 14.38 32.18
N ILE A 307 -25.60 13.59 32.30
CA ILE A 307 -25.50 12.26 31.70
C ILE A 307 -24.68 11.34 32.58
N SER A 308 -25.24 10.18 32.89
CA SER A 308 -24.52 9.10 33.58
C SER A 308 -23.94 8.15 32.54
N ILE A 309 -22.62 8.00 32.52
CA ILE A 309 -21.93 7.07 31.63
C ILE A 309 -21.89 5.68 32.30
N PRO A 310 -22.48 4.64 31.70
CA PRO A 310 -22.50 3.31 32.30
C PRO A 310 -21.10 2.74 32.52
N THR A 311 -20.92 1.96 33.59
CA THR A 311 -19.64 1.27 33.90
C THR A 311 -19.27 0.16 32.92
N SER A 312 -20.10 -0.10 31.91
CA SER A 312 -19.78 -0.98 30.78
C SER A 312 -19.01 -0.27 29.67
N VAL A 313 -19.01 1.07 29.66
CA VAL A 313 -18.39 1.87 28.60
C VAL A 313 -16.87 1.77 28.71
N GLU A 314 -16.26 1.25 27.65
CA GLU A 314 -14.82 1.08 27.54
C GLU A 314 -14.16 2.17 26.68
N THR A 315 -14.92 2.79 25.78
CA THR A 315 -14.40 3.81 24.85
C THR A 315 -15.33 5.00 24.72
N ILE A 316 -14.77 6.20 24.89
CA ILE A 316 -15.42 7.48 24.58
C ILE A 316 -14.58 8.18 23.52
N GLY A 317 -15.16 8.50 22.36
CA GLY A 317 -14.50 9.12 21.22
C GLY A 317 -14.24 10.62 21.40
N SER A 318 -13.49 11.19 20.47
CA SER A 318 -13.13 12.62 20.52
C SER A 318 -14.38 13.49 20.41
N GLU A 319 -14.45 14.56 21.18
CA GLU A 319 -15.53 15.55 21.14
C GLU A 319 -16.93 14.96 21.39
N ALA A 320 -17.05 13.77 22.00
CA ALA A 320 -18.32 13.05 22.17
C ALA A 320 -19.45 13.91 22.78
N PHE A 321 -19.12 14.85 23.68
CA PHE A 321 -20.04 15.80 24.31
C PHE A 321 -19.66 17.26 24.03
N SER A 322 -18.89 17.53 22.97
CA SER A 322 -18.43 18.90 22.68
C SER A 322 -19.62 19.83 22.42
N GLY A 323 -19.57 21.05 22.94
CA GLY A 323 -20.64 22.03 22.73
C GLY A 323 -21.94 21.76 23.49
N CYS A 324 -21.98 20.79 24.41
CA CYS A 324 -23.11 20.58 25.32
C CYS A 324 -23.16 21.71 26.36
N LYS A 325 -23.73 22.86 25.97
CA LYS A 325 -23.64 24.10 26.76
C LYS A 325 -24.30 24.01 28.13
N ASN A 326 -25.27 23.11 28.31
CA ASN A 326 -25.98 22.93 29.57
C ASN A 326 -25.33 21.89 30.49
N LEU A 327 -24.35 21.13 30.01
CA LEU A 327 -23.71 20.07 30.77
C LEU A 327 -22.90 20.69 31.91
N THR A 328 -23.22 20.33 33.15
CA THR A 328 -22.61 20.92 34.36
C THR A 328 -21.51 20.05 34.96
N SER A 329 -21.59 18.74 34.77
CA SER A 329 -20.58 17.77 35.21
C SER A 329 -20.55 16.57 34.28
N LEU A 330 -19.44 15.84 34.28
CA LEU A 330 -19.29 14.57 33.56
C LEU A 330 -18.29 13.69 34.32
N THR A 331 -18.77 12.57 34.86
CA THR A 331 -17.95 11.56 35.52
C THR A 331 -17.56 10.47 34.52
N LEU A 332 -16.29 10.06 34.56
CA LEU A 332 -15.74 9.02 33.70
C LEU A 332 -15.68 7.67 34.45
N PRO A 333 -16.20 6.56 33.89
CA PRO A 333 -16.18 5.27 34.55
C PRO A 333 -14.76 4.67 34.68
N ASP A 334 -14.54 3.90 35.75
CA ASP A 334 -13.23 3.34 36.12
C ASP A 334 -12.69 2.26 35.16
N ASN A 335 -13.52 1.69 34.29
CA ASN A 335 -13.12 0.62 33.37
C ASN A 335 -12.79 1.12 31.95
N ILE A 336 -12.80 2.43 31.72
CA ILE A 336 -12.43 3.04 30.43
C ILE A 336 -11.06 2.54 29.96
N LYS A 337 -10.96 2.19 28.68
CA LYS A 337 -9.71 1.79 28.00
C LYS A 337 -9.21 2.91 27.08
N SER A 338 -10.12 3.66 26.48
CA SER A 338 -9.79 4.75 25.56
C SER A 338 -10.69 5.96 25.76
N VAL A 339 -10.07 7.13 25.73
CA VAL A 339 -10.74 8.42 25.84
C VAL A 339 -10.20 9.33 24.76
N GLY A 340 -11.09 9.86 23.94
CA GLY A 340 -10.81 10.80 22.88
C GLY A 340 -10.53 12.21 23.40
N SER A 341 -10.03 13.06 22.52
CA SER A 341 -9.67 14.43 22.84
C SER A 341 -10.91 15.32 22.98
N GLY A 342 -10.81 16.37 23.80
CA GLY A 342 -11.80 17.45 23.79
C GLY A 342 -13.25 17.00 24.06
N ILE A 343 -13.46 15.95 24.85
CA ILE A 343 -14.78 15.37 25.15
C ILE A 343 -15.81 16.45 25.48
N THR A 344 -15.41 17.42 26.30
CA THR A 344 -16.25 18.52 26.79
C THR A 344 -15.81 19.88 26.23
N SER A 345 -15.04 19.90 25.13
CA SER A 345 -14.64 21.16 24.48
C SER A 345 -15.87 22.00 24.15
N ASN A 346 -15.80 23.32 24.35
CA ASN A 346 -16.91 24.26 24.16
C ASN A 346 -18.16 24.01 25.05
N CYS A 347 -18.05 23.23 26.13
CA CYS A 347 -19.08 23.19 27.17
C CYS A 347 -18.86 24.35 28.13
N SER A 348 -19.76 25.33 28.16
CA SER A 348 -19.57 26.58 28.92
C SER A 348 -19.95 26.48 30.40
N ASN A 349 -20.84 25.53 30.77
CA ASN A 349 -21.37 25.42 32.13
C ASN A 349 -20.76 24.27 32.93
N ILE A 350 -19.84 23.51 32.33
CA ILE A 350 -19.21 22.39 33.02
C ILE A 350 -18.25 22.91 34.08
N ILE A 351 -18.34 22.33 35.28
CA ILE A 351 -17.48 22.64 36.40
C ILE A 351 -16.32 21.64 36.38
N TYR A 352 -15.10 22.16 36.29
CA TYR A 352 -13.88 21.36 36.32
C TYR A 352 -13.27 21.34 37.72
N ASN A 353 -12.56 20.27 38.04
CA ASN A 353 -11.68 20.26 39.20
C ASN A 353 -10.46 21.14 38.91
N GLU A 354 -9.99 21.89 39.90
CA GLU A 354 -8.85 22.80 39.73
C GLU A 354 -7.64 22.33 40.54
N TYR A 355 -6.45 22.42 39.93
CA TYR A 355 -5.19 22.22 40.62
C TYR A 355 -4.12 23.10 40.00
N GLU A 356 -3.46 23.93 40.82
CA GLU A 356 -2.44 24.89 40.39
C GLU A 356 -2.89 25.77 39.22
N GLY A 357 -4.19 26.11 39.15
CA GLY A 357 -4.83 26.88 38.07
C GLY A 357 -5.12 26.09 36.78
N GLY A 358 -4.76 24.80 36.69
CA GLY A 358 -5.20 23.92 35.60
C GLY A 358 -6.57 23.32 35.89
N GLN A 359 -7.34 23.07 34.81
CA GLN A 359 -8.68 22.50 34.87
C GLN A 359 -8.68 21.04 34.45
N TYR A 360 -9.31 20.19 35.27
CA TYR A 360 -9.31 18.75 35.13
C TYR A 360 -10.75 18.21 35.02
N LEU A 361 -10.94 17.31 34.06
CA LEU A 361 -12.13 16.46 33.98
C LEU A 361 -11.89 15.20 34.80
N GLY A 362 -12.87 14.83 35.64
CA GLY A 362 -12.74 13.77 36.64
C GLY A 362 -11.94 14.21 37.87
N SER A 363 -11.83 13.35 38.89
CA SER A 363 -11.16 13.65 40.17
C SER A 363 -10.09 12.63 40.55
N SER A 364 -9.27 12.93 41.57
CA SER A 364 -8.28 11.99 42.11
C SER A 364 -8.88 10.78 42.85
N LYS A 365 -10.19 10.82 43.15
CA LYS A 365 -10.93 9.69 43.71
C LYS A 365 -11.40 8.72 42.64
N GLU A 366 -11.50 9.18 41.40
CA GLU A 366 -11.85 8.39 40.22
C GLU A 366 -10.56 7.87 39.56
N LYS A 367 -10.65 6.78 38.79
CA LYS A 367 -9.45 6.23 38.16
C LYS A 367 -8.88 7.14 37.05
N TYR A 368 -9.71 7.97 36.43
CA TYR A 368 -9.34 8.84 35.32
C TYR A 368 -9.46 10.31 35.68
N MET A 369 -8.35 11.02 35.55
CA MET A 369 -8.30 12.47 35.63
C MET A 369 -7.54 13.02 34.42
N ILE A 370 -8.18 13.92 33.69
CA ILE A 370 -7.72 14.44 32.39
C ILE A 370 -7.49 15.94 32.51
N LEU A 371 -6.27 16.40 32.23
CA LEU A 371 -5.97 17.83 32.17
C LEU A 371 -6.53 18.42 30.87
N ILE A 372 -7.51 19.33 30.95
CA ILE A 372 -8.23 19.89 29.81
C ILE A 372 -7.72 21.28 29.42
N SER A 373 -7.32 22.09 30.41
CA SER A 373 -6.85 23.46 30.21
C SER A 373 -5.78 23.81 31.24
N ALA A 374 -4.78 24.60 30.83
CA ALA A 374 -3.76 25.14 31.71
C ALA A 374 -3.51 26.64 31.40
N PRO A 375 -3.13 27.45 32.40
CA PRO A 375 -2.78 28.86 32.20
C PRO A 375 -1.59 29.05 31.26
N ASN A 376 -1.64 30.15 30.51
CA ASN A 376 -0.69 30.50 29.43
C ASN A 376 0.20 31.69 29.78
N ASP A 377 0.36 31.99 31.06
CA ASP A 377 1.02 33.17 31.63
C ASP A 377 2.33 32.85 32.38
N ARG A 378 2.80 31.59 32.33
CA ARG A 378 3.95 31.10 33.09
C ARG A 378 4.84 30.17 32.29
N THR A 379 6.12 30.15 32.68
CA THR A 379 7.17 29.39 31.99
C THR A 379 7.24 27.91 32.38
N THR A 380 6.59 27.52 33.49
CA THR A 380 6.49 26.12 33.96
C THR A 380 5.09 25.85 34.49
N PHE A 381 4.67 24.59 34.48
CA PHE A 381 3.37 24.17 35.04
C PHE A 381 3.50 22.80 35.72
N THR A 382 2.97 22.69 36.93
CA THR A 382 2.93 21.43 37.70
C THR A 382 1.61 20.71 37.43
N ILE A 383 1.68 19.59 36.72
CA ILE A 383 0.52 18.74 36.46
C ILE A 383 0.19 17.93 37.74
N HIS A 384 -1.09 17.80 38.08
CA HIS A 384 -1.51 17.02 39.25
C HIS A 384 -1.01 15.56 39.15
N PRO A 385 -0.44 14.97 40.22
CA PRO A 385 0.22 13.65 40.18
C PRO A 385 -0.66 12.49 39.71
N ASP A 386 -1.97 12.55 39.96
CA ASP A 386 -2.95 11.52 39.55
C ASP A 386 -3.44 11.64 38.10
N THR A 387 -2.92 12.60 37.32
CA THR A 387 -3.32 12.79 35.93
C THR A 387 -2.99 11.56 35.11
N LYS A 388 -3.97 11.03 34.38
CA LYS A 388 -3.81 9.89 33.47
C LYS A 388 -3.58 10.33 32.03
N ILE A 389 -4.19 11.45 31.64
CA ILE A 389 -4.21 11.92 30.26
C ILE A 389 -3.99 13.42 30.24
N ILE A 390 -3.07 13.88 29.39
CA ILE A 390 -2.92 15.30 29.06
C ILE A 390 -3.73 15.56 27.79
N GLY A 391 -4.82 16.32 27.94
CA GLY A 391 -5.68 16.77 26.84
C GLY A 391 -5.09 17.97 26.09
N LYS A 392 -5.96 18.75 25.42
CA LYS A 392 -5.60 19.95 24.62
C LYS A 392 -5.14 21.16 25.47
N ALA A 393 -4.51 20.92 26.61
CA ALA A 393 -4.39 21.87 27.71
C ALA A 393 -3.38 23.01 27.48
N PHE A 394 -2.32 22.78 26.70
CA PHE A 394 -1.25 23.76 26.45
C PHE A 394 -1.24 24.26 25.02
N LYS A 395 -2.27 23.97 24.22
CA LYS A 395 -2.33 24.42 22.82
C LYS A 395 -2.19 25.95 22.73
N ASN A 396 -1.31 26.40 21.83
CA ASN A 396 -0.91 27.80 21.63
C ASN A 396 -0.28 28.47 22.87
N ASN A 397 0.26 27.71 23.83
CA ASN A 397 0.94 28.28 24.98
C ASN A 397 2.33 28.79 24.60
N ALA A 398 2.43 30.08 24.27
CA ALA A 398 3.67 30.72 23.84
C ALA A 398 4.64 31.04 25.00
N THR A 399 4.27 30.83 26.26
CA THR A 399 5.09 31.19 27.43
C THR A 399 5.73 29.98 28.11
N LEU A 400 5.10 28.81 28.03
CA LEU A 400 5.61 27.56 28.61
C LEU A 400 6.96 27.19 28.01
N GLN A 401 7.98 27.05 28.87
CA GLN A 401 9.36 26.71 28.49
C GLN A 401 9.74 25.30 28.91
N LYS A 402 9.24 24.84 30.07
CA LYS A 402 9.56 23.52 30.62
C LYS A 402 8.32 22.86 31.20
N ILE A 403 8.18 21.55 30.97
CA ILE A 403 7.17 20.73 31.63
C ILE A 403 7.69 19.36 32.03
N GLU A 404 7.23 18.87 33.19
CA GLU A 404 7.46 17.50 33.66
C GLU A 404 6.16 16.72 33.58
N ILE A 405 6.21 15.56 32.94
CA ILE A 405 5.07 14.66 32.78
C ILE A 405 5.01 13.73 34.01
N PRO A 406 3.96 13.78 34.86
CA PRO A 406 3.90 12.96 36.07
C PRO A 406 3.81 11.46 35.79
N SER A 407 4.33 10.62 36.69
CA SER A 407 4.44 9.15 36.53
C SER A 407 3.16 8.37 36.20
N LYS A 408 1.96 8.93 36.46
CA LYS A 408 0.69 8.27 36.15
C LYS A 408 0.13 8.63 34.77
N VAL A 409 0.71 9.60 34.06
CA VAL A 409 0.28 9.97 32.71
C VAL A 409 0.63 8.85 31.75
N GLU A 410 -0.39 8.30 31.10
CA GLU A 410 -0.25 7.22 30.13
C GLU A 410 -0.40 7.73 28.69
N LYS A 411 -1.06 8.88 28.48
CA LYS A 411 -1.34 9.42 27.14
C LYS A 411 -1.21 10.94 27.08
N ILE A 412 -0.58 11.43 26.01
CA ILE A 412 -0.64 12.83 25.57
C ILE A 412 -1.54 12.86 24.33
N GLN A 413 -2.67 13.55 24.40
CA GLN A 413 -3.67 13.59 23.32
C GLN A 413 -3.27 14.57 22.21
N GLU A 414 -4.05 14.53 21.13
CA GLU A 414 -3.85 15.39 19.97
C GLU A 414 -3.75 16.88 20.36
N THR A 415 -2.83 17.59 19.73
CA THR A 415 -2.61 19.04 19.88
C THR A 415 -2.32 19.53 21.30
N ALA A 416 -2.02 18.65 22.26
CA ALA A 416 -1.81 18.98 23.68
C ALA A 416 -0.84 20.15 23.91
N PHE A 417 0.26 20.19 23.15
CA PHE A 417 1.30 21.20 23.16
C PHE A 417 1.49 21.88 21.79
N GLU A 418 0.50 21.78 20.89
CA GLU A 418 0.61 22.38 19.56
C GLU A 418 0.93 23.88 19.68
N LYS A 419 1.95 24.35 18.94
CA LYS A 419 2.42 25.75 18.92
C LYS A 419 2.85 26.28 20.30
N CYS A 420 3.35 25.41 21.19
CA CYS A 420 4.13 25.87 22.35
C CYS A 420 5.52 26.33 21.90
N THR A 421 5.61 27.51 21.30
CA THR A 421 6.84 27.97 20.62
C THR A 421 8.02 28.24 21.56
N ALA A 422 7.76 28.48 22.86
CA ALA A 422 8.80 28.66 23.86
C ALA A 422 9.24 27.34 24.54
N LEU A 423 8.51 26.23 24.33
CA LEU A 423 8.78 24.96 24.98
C LEU A 423 10.10 24.38 24.47
N SER A 424 11.08 24.33 25.37
CA SER A 424 12.45 23.86 25.09
C SER A 424 12.80 22.57 25.83
N GLU A 425 12.10 22.25 26.93
CA GLU A 425 12.37 21.06 27.74
C GLU A 425 11.07 20.33 28.10
N VAL A 426 11.03 19.02 27.81
CA VAL A 426 9.94 18.12 28.21
C VAL A 426 10.56 16.92 28.91
N ILE A 427 10.29 16.77 30.20
CA ILE A 427 10.74 15.62 30.99
C ILE A 427 9.63 14.56 30.91
N MET A 428 9.88 13.51 30.12
CA MET A 428 8.95 12.39 29.96
C MET A 428 8.98 11.45 31.17
N ASN A 429 7.84 10.79 31.44
CA ASN A 429 7.80 9.69 32.40
C ASN A 429 8.11 8.34 31.72
N ASP A 430 8.26 7.29 32.53
CA ASP A 430 8.52 5.92 32.09
C ASP A 430 7.26 5.10 31.76
N LYS A 431 6.06 5.66 31.92
CA LYS A 431 4.76 4.96 31.69
C LYS A 431 3.96 5.48 30.50
N LEU A 432 4.47 6.46 29.76
CA LEU A 432 3.79 7.06 28.63
C LEU A 432 3.64 6.03 27.49
N ILE A 433 2.40 5.76 27.11
CA ILE A 433 2.04 4.74 26.11
C ILE A 433 1.85 5.37 24.73
N SER A 434 1.33 6.60 24.64
CA SER A 434 1.04 7.22 23.33
C SER A 434 1.17 8.74 23.30
N ILE A 435 1.65 9.26 22.17
CA ILE A 435 1.66 10.69 21.80
C ILE A 435 0.75 10.89 20.58
N GLY A 436 -0.30 11.70 20.73
CA GLY A 436 -1.35 11.89 19.73
C GLY A 436 -1.06 12.87 18.59
N TYR A 437 -2.02 12.98 17.67
CA TYR A 437 -1.94 13.78 16.45
C TYR A 437 -1.49 15.22 16.73
N SER A 438 -0.42 15.67 16.06
CA SER A 438 0.12 17.04 16.22
C SER A 438 0.40 17.46 17.67
N ALA A 439 0.61 16.52 18.61
CA ALA A 439 0.73 16.82 20.03
C ALA A 439 1.79 17.90 20.35
N PHE A 440 2.95 17.87 19.71
CA PHE A 440 4.04 18.85 19.85
C PHE A 440 4.27 19.67 18.57
N SER A 441 3.32 19.63 17.62
CA SER A 441 3.50 20.31 16.33
C SER A 441 3.74 21.81 16.52
N GLY A 442 4.83 22.34 15.97
CA GLY A 442 5.21 23.75 16.07
C GLY A 442 5.93 24.14 17.37
N CYS A 443 6.35 23.17 18.21
CA CYS A 443 7.26 23.43 19.33
C CYS A 443 8.68 23.74 18.82
N SER A 444 8.86 24.91 18.23
CA SER A 444 10.07 25.29 17.49
C SER A 444 11.33 25.42 18.36
N SER A 445 11.19 25.65 19.67
CA SER A 445 12.30 25.73 20.62
C SER A 445 12.73 24.36 21.17
N LEU A 446 11.97 23.30 20.92
CA LEU A 446 12.25 21.96 21.41
C LEU A 446 13.34 21.30 20.55
N SER A 447 14.59 21.36 21.01
CA SER A 447 15.77 20.90 20.28
C SER A 447 16.10 19.43 20.49
N GLN A 448 15.67 18.85 21.61
CA GLN A 448 15.83 17.45 21.94
C GLN A 448 14.60 16.98 22.73
N ILE A 449 14.27 15.70 22.60
CA ILE A 449 13.26 15.04 23.42
C ILE A 449 13.65 13.59 23.63
N ASP A 450 13.66 13.15 24.89
CA ASP A 450 13.96 11.77 25.24
C ASP A 450 12.62 11.00 25.33
N LEU A 451 12.36 10.15 24.34
CA LEU A 451 11.14 9.34 24.29
C LEU A 451 11.30 8.07 25.14
N PRO A 452 10.34 7.72 26.00
CA PRO A 452 10.45 6.57 26.89
C PRO A 452 10.24 5.24 26.15
N GLU A 453 10.90 4.17 26.59
CA GLU A 453 10.79 2.81 25.98
C GLU A 453 9.40 2.17 26.13
N SER A 454 8.54 2.70 27.01
CA SER A 454 7.15 2.26 27.15
C SER A 454 6.23 2.78 26.05
N LEU A 455 6.68 3.76 25.26
CA LEU A 455 5.89 4.42 24.22
C LEU A 455 5.59 3.47 23.07
N GLN A 456 4.32 3.20 22.82
CA GLN A 456 3.85 2.27 21.79
C GLN A 456 3.38 2.96 20.52
N ASP A 457 3.00 4.24 20.61
CA ASP A 457 2.48 4.99 19.46
C ASP A 457 2.90 6.47 19.46
N ILE A 458 3.27 6.95 18.27
CA ILE A 458 3.55 8.36 17.96
C ILE A 458 2.74 8.68 16.71
N ASP A 459 1.74 9.53 16.85
CA ASP A 459 0.77 9.75 15.80
C ASP A 459 1.23 10.74 14.70
N ASN A 460 0.41 10.90 13.67
CA ASN A 460 0.70 11.80 12.55
C ASN A 460 1.03 13.22 13.03
N ASN A 461 2.03 13.83 12.40
CA ASN A 461 2.49 15.20 12.66
C ASN A 461 2.90 15.50 14.12
N ALA A 462 3.04 14.49 15.00
CA ALA A 462 3.26 14.70 16.43
C ALA A 462 4.40 15.67 16.75
N PHE A 463 5.50 15.65 15.99
CA PHE A 463 6.67 16.54 16.13
C PHE A 463 6.92 17.41 14.88
N SER A 464 5.87 17.66 14.07
CA SER A 464 6.00 18.49 12.87
C SER A 464 6.38 19.93 13.24
N GLY A 465 7.45 20.46 12.66
CA GLY A 465 7.94 21.82 12.89
C GLY A 465 8.64 22.01 14.23
N CYS A 466 9.02 20.93 14.92
CA CYS A 466 9.84 21.02 16.13
C CYS A 466 11.29 21.40 15.82
N GLY A 467 11.97 22.00 16.79
CA GLY A 467 13.39 22.36 16.72
C GLY A 467 14.38 21.20 16.76
N LEU A 468 13.91 19.94 16.65
CA LEU A 468 14.67 18.73 16.95
C LEU A 468 15.94 18.64 16.08
N THR A 469 17.10 18.54 16.72
CA THR A 469 18.41 18.40 16.07
C THR A 469 18.84 16.94 15.92
N SER A 470 18.18 16.04 16.63
CA SER A 470 18.32 14.59 16.51
C SER A 470 16.99 13.90 16.86
N ILE A 471 16.85 12.64 16.48
CA ILE A 471 15.71 11.80 16.83
C ILE A 471 16.24 10.50 17.41
N SER A 472 15.68 10.10 18.56
CA SER A 472 15.84 8.77 19.13
C SER A 472 14.45 8.14 19.27
N LEU A 473 14.23 6.98 18.69
CA LEU A 473 12.95 6.27 18.72
C LEU A 473 13.03 5.03 19.61
N PRO A 474 12.02 4.76 20.45
CA PRO A 474 11.97 3.56 21.27
C PRO A 474 11.73 2.30 20.43
N LYS A 475 12.14 1.14 20.94
CA LYS A 475 12.16 -0.13 20.18
C LYS A 475 10.80 -0.65 19.73
N SER A 476 9.75 -0.26 20.46
CA SER A 476 8.34 -0.58 20.20
C SER A 476 7.80 0.08 18.94
N ILE A 477 8.38 1.19 18.49
CA ILE A 477 7.91 1.93 17.32
C ILE A 477 8.44 1.26 16.05
N THR A 478 7.55 0.81 15.16
CA THR A 478 7.94 0.18 13.89
C THR A 478 7.59 1.02 12.67
N VAL A 479 6.77 2.06 12.85
CA VAL A 479 6.31 2.94 11.77
C VAL A 479 6.58 4.39 12.13
N ILE A 480 7.22 5.13 11.22
CA ILE A 480 7.29 6.59 11.30
C ILE A 480 6.13 7.13 10.47
N LYS A 481 5.10 7.59 11.17
CA LYS A 481 3.84 7.99 10.59
C LYS A 481 3.91 9.31 9.81
N GLN A 482 2.83 9.59 9.08
CA GLN A 482 2.72 10.75 8.19
C GLN A 482 3.11 12.06 8.91
N GLY A 483 4.12 12.74 8.37
CA GLY A 483 4.54 14.07 8.84
C GLY A 483 5.12 14.14 10.25
N THR A 484 5.31 13.01 10.94
CA THR A 484 5.70 12.98 12.37
C THR A 484 6.91 13.85 12.66
N PHE A 485 7.92 13.86 11.78
CA PHE A 485 9.15 14.66 11.89
C PHE A 485 9.32 15.63 10.71
N SER A 486 8.23 16.11 10.12
CA SER A 486 8.29 17.12 9.07
C SER A 486 8.88 18.43 9.61
N GLY A 487 9.84 19.04 8.93
CA GLY A 487 10.36 20.38 9.26
C GLY A 487 11.34 20.45 10.44
N ILE A 488 11.89 19.32 10.87
CA ILE A 488 12.88 19.28 11.96
C ILE A 488 14.22 19.94 11.56
N LYS A 489 15.08 20.18 12.56
CA LYS A 489 16.37 20.87 12.40
C LYS A 489 17.59 19.94 12.36
N ALA A 490 17.38 18.62 12.39
CA ALA A 490 18.44 17.64 12.32
C ALA A 490 19.27 17.77 11.03
N THR A 491 20.58 17.61 11.17
CA THR A 491 21.52 17.60 10.04
C THR A 491 21.74 16.20 9.48
N SER A 492 21.51 15.17 10.28
CA SER A 492 21.58 13.78 9.87
C SER A 492 20.50 12.96 10.58
N ILE A 493 20.04 11.90 9.93
CA ILE A 493 19.21 10.87 10.56
C ILE A 493 19.80 9.48 10.31
N SER A 494 19.74 8.64 11.33
CA SER A 494 20.01 7.21 11.23
C SER A 494 18.88 6.47 11.92
N LEU A 495 18.11 5.70 11.16
CA LEU A 495 16.94 5.00 11.70
C LEU A 495 17.36 3.69 12.37
N PRO A 496 16.79 3.34 13.54
CA PRO A 496 17.10 2.09 14.20
C PRO A 496 16.47 0.89 13.45
N ASP A 497 17.00 -0.31 13.70
CA ASP A 497 16.66 -1.54 12.98
C ASP A 497 15.20 -2.01 13.14
N ASN A 498 14.47 -1.50 14.14
CA ASN A 498 13.06 -1.83 14.37
C ASN A 498 12.08 -1.09 13.45
N ILE A 499 12.52 -0.03 12.76
CA ILE A 499 11.62 0.70 11.84
C ILE A 499 11.43 -0.11 10.56
N GLU A 500 10.18 -0.38 10.22
CA GLU A 500 9.74 -1.15 9.05
C GLU A 500 9.10 -0.27 7.97
N VAL A 501 8.44 0.84 8.34
CA VAL A 501 7.73 1.72 7.40
C VAL A 501 8.01 3.19 7.67
N ILE A 502 8.22 3.96 6.60
CA ILE A 502 8.28 5.42 6.62
C ILE A 502 7.13 5.94 5.76
N GLU A 503 6.14 6.59 6.38
CA GLU A 503 4.96 7.08 5.69
C GLU A 503 5.20 8.43 4.98
N LYS A 504 4.22 8.83 4.18
CA LYS A 504 4.23 10.05 3.39
C LYS A 504 4.65 11.26 4.23
N ASN A 505 5.56 12.08 3.70
CA ASN A 505 6.03 13.30 4.33
C ASN A 505 6.65 13.15 5.73
N ALA A 506 6.95 11.94 6.21
CA ALA A 506 7.49 11.70 7.56
C ALA A 506 8.62 12.66 7.97
N PHE A 507 9.49 13.02 7.03
CA PHE A 507 10.62 13.95 7.22
C PHE A 507 10.56 15.16 6.29
N ALA A 508 9.42 15.45 5.65
CA ALA A 508 9.32 16.51 4.65
C ALA A 508 9.75 17.88 5.19
N TYR A 509 10.20 18.79 4.32
CA TYR A 509 10.60 20.16 4.68
C TYR A 509 11.75 20.27 5.70
N SER A 510 12.49 19.19 5.95
CA SER A 510 13.67 19.20 6.82
C SER A 510 14.87 19.81 6.10
N ALA A 511 14.87 21.14 5.96
CA ALA A 511 15.81 21.89 5.11
C ALA A 511 17.29 21.80 5.55
N ASN A 512 17.59 21.32 6.75
CA ASN A 512 18.95 21.14 7.26
C ASN A 512 19.49 19.72 7.06
N LEU A 513 18.64 18.77 6.66
CA LEU A 513 18.98 17.35 6.60
C LEU A 513 19.95 17.08 5.43
N LYS A 514 21.17 16.68 5.75
CA LYS A 514 22.27 16.42 4.81
C LYS A 514 22.54 14.93 4.58
N GLU A 515 22.42 14.14 5.64
CA GLU A 515 22.76 12.72 5.61
C GLU A 515 21.58 11.89 6.12
N VAL A 516 21.20 10.88 5.34
CA VAL A 516 20.08 10.00 5.67
C VAL A 516 20.54 8.55 5.60
N THR A 517 20.47 7.83 6.71
CA THR A 517 20.73 6.39 6.78
C THR A 517 19.47 5.64 7.17
N ILE A 518 18.97 4.83 6.24
CA ILE A 518 17.80 3.99 6.42
C ILE A 518 18.24 2.57 6.73
N ASN A 519 17.63 1.96 7.75
CA ASN A 519 17.98 0.61 8.18
C ASN A 519 17.63 -0.44 7.09
N LYS A 520 18.25 -1.62 7.20
CA LYS A 520 18.09 -2.71 6.23
C LYS A 520 16.73 -3.43 6.26
N ASN A 521 16.02 -3.33 7.39
CA ASN A 521 14.75 -4.00 7.68
C ASN A 521 13.53 -3.20 7.22
N ILE A 522 13.70 -1.96 6.74
CA ILE A 522 12.64 -1.21 6.09
C ILE A 522 12.01 -2.06 4.99
N LYS A 523 10.68 -2.09 5.00
CA LYS A 523 9.82 -2.77 4.03
C LYS A 523 9.25 -1.76 3.03
N LYS A 524 8.91 -0.56 3.49
CA LYS A 524 8.23 0.47 2.69
C LYS A 524 8.69 1.89 3.02
N ILE A 525 8.92 2.68 1.97
CA ILE A 525 9.14 4.13 2.02
C ILE A 525 8.10 4.79 1.11
N GLU A 526 7.16 5.50 1.70
CA GLU A 526 6.07 6.09 0.92
C GLU A 526 6.49 7.34 0.14
N ASN A 527 5.69 7.66 -0.88
CA ASN A 527 5.90 8.80 -1.76
C ASN A 527 6.07 10.10 -0.97
N GLY A 528 7.19 10.78 -1.18
CA GLY A 528 7.49 12.07 -0.57
C GLY A 528 7.87 12.00 0.91
N ALA A 529 8.27 10.84 1.45
CA ALA A 529 8.82 10.73 2.81
C ALA A 529 9.86 11.83 3.14
N PHE A 530 10.68 12.23 2.15
CA PHE A 530 11.71 13.27 2.21
C PHE A 530 11.41 14.47 1.29
N ASN A 531 10.14 14.76 1.05
CA ASN A 531 9.73 15.86 0.17
C ASN A 531 10.28 17.21 0.63
N ASN A 532 10.80 18.03 -0.29
CA ASN A 532 11.43 19.33 0.00
C ASN A 532 12.62 19.28 0.99
N CYS A 533 13.28 18.14 1.16
CA CYS A 533 14.56 18.05 1.88
C CYS A 533 15.73 18.46 0.97
N SER A 534 15.86 19.77 0.72
CA SER A 534 16.76 20.32 -0.31
C SER A 534 18.26 20.21 -0.01
N ALA A 535 18.66 19.88 1.22
CA ALA A 535 20.05 19.85 1.65
C ALA A 535 20.69 18.45 1.66
N ILE A 536 19.95 17.38 1.29
CA ILE A 536 20.47 16.01 1.35
C ILE A 536 21.63 15.85 0.36
N GLU A 537 22.83 15.61 0.89
CA GLU A 537 24.08 15.40 0.14
C GLU A 537 24.37 13.90 -0.05
N SER A 538 23.96 13.06 0.91
CA SER A 538 24.18 11.61 0.92
C SER A 538 22.99 10.84 1.49
N ILE A 539 22.64 9.72 0.86
CA ILE A 539 21.60 8.80 1.34
C ILE A 539 22.03 7.34 1.25
N SER A 540 21.72 6.57 2.30
CA SER A 540 21.92 5.12 2.37
C SER A 540 20.56 4.42 2.51
N LEU A 541 20.23 3.57 1.54
CA LEU A 541 18.92 2.91 1.39
C LEU A 541 19.07 1.38 1.30
N PRO A 542 18.13 0.60 1.86
CA PRO A 542 18.08 -0.85 1.63
C PRO A 542 17.73 -1.24 0.20
N PHE A 543 16.94 -0.40 -0.48
CA PHE A 543 16.46 -0.59 -1.85
C PHE A 543 16.10 0.78 -2.48
N ILE A 544 15.97 0.82 -3.80
CA ILE A 544 15.51 1.98 -4.56
C ILE A 544 14.02 1.84 -4.89
N GLY A 545 13.27 2.92 -4.72
CA GLY A 545 11.82 2.94 -4.92
C GLY A 545 11.03 2.90 -3.61
N SER A 546 9.75 2.58 -3.69
CA SER A 546 8.87 2.55 -2.51
C SER A 546 8.97 1.27 -1.69
N GLU A 547 9.22 0.13 -2.35
CA GLU A 547 9.32 -1.20 -1.75
C GLU A 547 10.28 -2.08 -2.57
N ARG A 548 10.77 -3.17 -1.98
CA ARG A 548 11.55 -4.18 -2.71
C ARG A 548 10.72 -4.74 -3.86
N SER A 549 11.31 -4.83 -5.06
CA SER A 549 10.63 -5.32 -6.29
C SER A 549 9.57 -4.37 -6.86
N SER A 550 9.57 -3.10 -6.45
CA SER A 550 8.77 -2.07 -7.13
C SER A 550 9.13 -2.02 -8.61
N VAL A 551 8.13 -1.72 -9.45
CA VAL A 551 8.30 -1.53 -10.90
C VAL A 551 7.79 -0.15 -11.32
N ASN A 552 8.15 0.29 -12.53
CA ASN A 552 7.66 1.53 -13.13
C ASN A 552 7.91 2.78 -12.27
N GLU A 553 6.93 3.66 -12.12
CA GLU A 553 7.04 4.93 -11.37
C GLU A 553 7.37 4.76 -9.88
N SER A 554 7.17 3.55 -9.33
CA SER A 554 7.44 3.23 -7.93
C SER A 554 8.85 2.69 -7.70
N ALA A 555 9.60 2.39 -8.77
CA ALA A 555 10.95 1.82 -8.72
C ALA A 555 12.08 2.85 -8.87
N VAL A 556 11.73 4.15 -8.90
CA VAL A 556 12.70 5.24 -9.12
C VAL A 556 13.06 5.91 -7.81
N LEU A 557 14.31 6.37 -7.68
CA LEU A 557 14.81 7.08 -6.49
C LEU A 557 13.92 8.27 -6.10
N GLY A 558 13.43 9.02 -7.08
CA GLY A 558 12.66 10.23 -6.90
C GLY A 558 11.36 10.07 -6.12
N ILE A 559 10.79 8.85 -6.05
CA ILE A 559 9.51 8.62 -5.38
C ILE A 559 9.56 9.04 -3.91
N ILE A 560 10.69 8.83 -3.23
CA ILE A 560 10.84 9.19 -1.80
C ILE A 560 10.93 10.71 -1.59
N PHE A 561 11.24 11.47 -2.64
CA PHE A 561 11.29 12.94 -2.60
C PHE A 561 10.02 13.61 -3.11
N GLY A 562 9.05 12.85 -3.64
CA GLY A 562 7.82 13.39 -4.20
C GLY A 562 7.91 13.69 -5.69
N TYR A 563 6.74 13.84 -6.33
CA TYR A 563 6.65 14.17 -7.74
C TYR A 563 5.53 15.16 -8.06
N SER A 564 5.63 15.75 -9.25
CA SER A 564 4.63 16.56 -9.94
C SER A 564 4.37 15.96 -11.32
N THR A 565 3.16 16.11 -11.84
CA THR A 565 2.84 15.78 -13.24
C THR A 565 3.06 16.96 -14.18
N SER A 566 3.54 18.10 -13.65
CA SER A 566 3.82 19.32 -14.42
C SER A 566 5.32 19.49 -14.66
N SER A 567 5.70 19.68 -15.92
CA SER A 567 7.09 19.94 -16.33
C SER A 567 7.62 21.30 -15.91
N SER A 568 6.75 22.21 -15.45
CA SER A 568 7.11 23.56 -15.02
C SER A 568 7.59 23.65 -13.56
N SER A 569 7.57 22.53 -12.82
CA SER A 569 8.02 22.48 -11.44
C SER A 569 9.53 22.67 -11.36
N ILE A 570 9.97 23.79 -10.77
CA ILE A 570 11.38 24.15 -10.60
C ILE A 570 12.10 23.07 -9.78
N GLY A 571 13.29 22.65 -10.24
CA GLY A 571 14.13 21.67 -9.53
C GLY A 571 13.65 20.22 -9.64
N THR A 572 12.81 19.90 -10.63
CA THR A 572 12.34 18.53 -10.86
C THR A 572 13.09 17.80 -11.96
N THR A 573 13.23 16.48 -11.80
CA THR A 573 13.87 15.55 -12.73
C THR A 573 12.83 14.57 -13.25
N ASN A 574 12.69 14.47 -14.57
CA ASN A 574 11.84 13.43 -15.17
C ASN A 574 12.56 12.08 -15.10
N GLN A 575 12.16 11.17 -14.22
CA GLN A 575 12.75 9.83 -14.18
C GLN A 575 11.90 8.79 -14.92
N PHE A 576 10.58 9.00 -14.98
CA PHE A 576 9.64 8.02 -15.50
C PHE A 576 8.56 8.69 -16.36
N SER A 577 8.25 8.07 -17.49
CA SER A 577 7.21 8.49 -18.42
C SER A 577 6.30 7.30 -18.71
N SER A 578 5.02 7.42 -18.38
CA SER A 578 4.04 6.36 -18.68
C SER A 578 3.51 6.47 -20.12
N ASN A 579 3.31 5.33 -20.78
CA ASN A 579 2.78 5.26 -22.15
C ASN A 579 1.23 5.14 -22.20
N ILE A 580 0.52 5.34 -21.08
CA ILE A 580 -0.93 5.15 -20.99
C ILE A 580 -1.66 6.48 -21.23
N THR A 581 -2.26 6.60 -22.42
CA THR A 581 -3.27 7.58 -22.94
C THR A 581 -3.02 9.08 -22.86
N ALA A 582 -2.05 9.54 -22.10
CA ALA A 582 -1.47 10.86 -22.18
C ALA A 582 -0.03 10.69 -21.72
N TYR A 583 0.97 11.23 -22.43
CA TYR A 583 2.37 11.23 -21.98
C TYR A 583 2.49 11.92 -20.60
N LYS A 584 2.12 11.21 -19.53
CA LYS A 584 2.23 11.69 -18.16
C LYS A 584 3.66 11.39 -17.74
N ASN A 585 4.45 12.44 -17.89
CA ASN A 585 5.79 12.51 -17.34
C ASN A 585 5.67 12.76 -15.83
N TYR A 586 6.41 11.97 -15.07
CA TYR A 586 6.55 12.15 -13.63
C TYR A 586 7.84 12.92 -13.35
N TYR A 587 7.69 14.12 -12.81
CA TYR A 587 8.77 15.05 -12.51
C TYR A 587 9.05 15.01 -11.00
N TYR A 588 10.15 14.38 -10.60
CA TYR A 588 10.49 14.11 -9.20
C TYR A 588 11.41 15.19 -8.62
N TYR A 589 11.24 15.54 -7.34
CA TYR A 589 11.97 16.62 -6.66
C TYR A 589 13.32 16.16 -6.08
N ILE A 590 14.19 15.56 -6.90
CA ILE A 590 15.49 15.07 -6.44
C ILE A 590 16.36 16.24 -5.99
N PRO A 591 16.89 16.23 -4.74
CA PRO A 591 17.71 17.34 -4.24
C PRO A 591 18.92 17.58 -5.14
N ALA A 592 19.14 18.83 -5.56
CA ALA A 592 20.29 19.20 -6.38
C ALA A 592 21.64 19.00 -5.65
N SER A 593 21.58 18.94 -4.31
CA SER A 593 22.70 18.66 -3.41
C SER A 593 23.09 17.18 -3.35
N LEU A 594 22.22 16.26 -3.77
CA LEU A 594 22.42 14.82 -3.62
C LEU A 594 23.50 14.32 -4.57
N LYS A 595 24.63 13.88 -4.01
CA LYS A 595 25.81 13.40 -4.74
C LYS A 595 26.08 11.91 -4.56
N THR A 596 25.77 11.38 -3.38
CA THR A 596 26.12 10.00 -3.00
C THR A 596 24.87 9.20 -2.65
N VAL A 597 24.72 8.04 -3.29
CA VAL A 597 23.71 7.03 -2.91
C VAL A 597 24.41 5.72 -2.56
N THR A 598 24.06 5.13 -1.43
CA THR A 598 24.54 3.80 -1.03
C THR A 598 23.36 2.83 -0.95
N ILE A 599 23.47 1.68 -1.60
CA ILE A 599 22.47 0.61 -1.56
C ILE A 599 23.00 -0.49 -0.63
N THR A 600 22.24 -0.85 0.41
CA THR A 600 22.75 -1.72 1.49
C THR A 600 22.23 -3.16 1.46
N ALA A 601 21.10 -3.43 0.79
CA ALA A 601 20.45 -4.74 0.91
C ALA A 601 19.62 -5.16 -0.32
N GLU A 602 19.83 -4.58 -1.49
CA GLU A 602 19.05 -4.85 -2.71
C GLU A 602 19.66 -6.04 -3.49
N THR A 603 18.85 -6.71 -4.32
CA THR A 603 19.30 -7.85 -5.15
C THR A 603 19.51 -7.49 -6.63
N HIS A 604 19.01 -6.34 -7.08
CA HIS A 604 19.20 -5.82 -8.44
C HIS A 604 18.91 -4.32 -8.46
N VAL A 605 19.59 -3.54 -9.30
CA VAL A 605 19.22 -2.13 -9.50
C VAL A 605 18.00 -2.08 -10.43
N PRO A 606 16.86 -1.50 -10.02
CA PRO A 606 15.64 -1.49 -10.83
C PRO A 606 15.77 -0.72 -12.15
N ASP A 607 14.85 -0.99 -13.07
CA ASP A 607 14.71 -0.18 -14.29
C ASP A 607 14.42 1.29 -13.91
N TYR A 608 15.05 2.23 -14.62
CA TYR A 608 14.92 3.68 -14.41
C TYR A 608 15.36 4.23 -13.03
N ALA A 609 15.92 3.40 -12.14
CA ALA A 609 16.25 3.73 -10.75
C ALA A 609 16.82 5.14 -10.53
N PHE A 610 17.84 5.50 -11.33
CA PHE A 610 18.56 6.77 -11.28
C PHE A 610 18.49 7.56 -12.59
N LYS A 611 17.59 7.21 -13.52
CA LYS A 611 17.50 7.92 -14.81
C LYS A 611 17.40 9.43 -14.62
N ASN A 612 18.16 10.19 -15.42
CA ASN A 612 18.25 11.66 -15.39
C ASN A 612 18.77 12.27 -14.08
N CYS A 613 19.35 11.47 -13.17
CA CYS A 613 19.98 11.98 -11.95
C CYS A 613 21.40 12.48 -12.22
N SER A 614 21.53 13.62 -12.91
CA SER A 614 22.83 14.18 -13.29
C SER A 614 23.68 14.70 -12.12
N ASN A 615 23.08 14.94 -10.95
CA ASN A 615 23.78 15.43 -9.76
C ASN A 615 24.48 14.31 -8.96
N ILE A 616 24.05 13.05 -9.16
CA ILE A 616 24.62 11.90 -8.45
C ILE A 616 25.94 11.52 -9.12
N THR A 617 27.02 11.64 -8.37
CA THR A 617 28.39 11.34 -8.83
C THR A 617 28.90 10.00 -8.33
N THR A 618 28.36 9.51 -7.21
CA THR A 618 28.82 8.29 -6.54
C THR A 618 27.62 7.39 -6.20
N VAL A 619 27.66 6.14 -6.66
CA VAL A 619 26.70 5.10 -6.28
C VAL A 619 27.45 3.89 -5.76
N ASN A 620 27.23 3.53 -4.50
CA ASN A 620 27.82 2.35 -3.86
C ASN A 620 26.80 1.21 -3.89
N LEU A 621 27.18 0.08 -4.49
CA LEU A 621 26.34 -1.11 -4.64
C LEU A 621 26.73 -2.17 -3.60
N ASN A 622 25.76 -2.90 -3.04
CA ASN A 622 26.04 -4.04 -2.16
C ASN A 622 26.34 -5.32 -2.96
N ASP A 623 27.06 -6.27 -2.34
CA ASP A 623 27.44 -7.57 -2.91
C ASP A 623 26.26 -8.50 -3.25
N GLY A 624 25.03 -8.10 -2.91
CA GLY A 624 23.81 -8.83 -3.28
C GLY A 624 23.27 -8.48 -4.67
N ILE A 625 23.75 -7.40 -5.30
CA ILE A 625 23.27 -6.94 -6.60
C ILE A 625 23.72 -7.93 -7.68
N THR A 626 22.75 -8.50 -8.39
CA THR A 626 23.00 -9.49 -9.46
C THR A 626 22.80 -8.90 -10.86
N HIS A 627 22.00 -7.86 -11.01
CA HIS A 627 21.64 -7.31 -12.33
C HIS A 627 21.48 -5.78 -12.24
N ILE A 628 21.86 -5.07 -13.32
CA ILE A 628 21.60 -3.63 -13.49
C ILE A 628 20.48 -3.44 -14.52
N GLY A 629 19.38 -2.82 -14.10
CA GLY A 629 18.16 -2.63 -14.89
C GLY A 629 18.28 -1.71 -16.10
N LYS A 630 17.24 -1.73 -16.94
CA LYS A 630 17.15 -0.92 -18.16
C LYS A 630 17.10 0.56 -17.79
N TYR A 631 17.89 1.36 -18.49
CA TYR A 631 18.01 2.80 -18.23
C TYR A 631 18.38 3.18 -16.78
N ALA A 632 18.85 2.23 -15.96
CA ALA A 632 19.02 2.40 -14.52
C ALA A 632 19.82 3.65 -14.16
N PHE A 633 20.90 3.92 -14.90
CA PHE A 633 21.78 5.07 -14.73
C PHE A 633 21.77 6.00 -15.95
N GLN A 634 20.78 5.93 -16.84
CA GLN A 634 20.75 6.78 -18.04
C GLN A 634 20.86 8.26 -17.66
N ASN A 635 21.74 9.03 -18.31
CA ASN A 635 21.96 10.46 -18.04
C ASN A 635 22.42 10.78 -16.60
N CYS A 636 23.04 9.84 -15.88
CA CYS A 636 23.64 10.10 -14.57
C CYS A 636 25.00 10.81 -14.66
N GLY A 637 25.35 11.57 -13.61
CA GLY A 637 26.64 12.27 -13.45
C GLY A 637 27.75 11.42 -12.81
N ILE A 638 27.62 10.09 -12.83
CA ILE A 638 28.57 9.18 -12.20
C ILE A 638 29.93 9.29 -12.90
N THR A 639 31.01 9.35 -12.13
CA THR A 639 32.38 9.50 -12.67
C THR A 639 33.13 8.17 -12.77
N SER A 640 32.91 7.30 -11.79
CA SER A 640 33.38 5.92 -11.77
C SER A 640 32.40 5.04 -10.99
N ILE A 641 32.32 3.77 -11.35
CA ILE A 641 31.54 2.77 -10.60
C ILE A 641 32.25 1.43 -10.59
N THR A 642 32.15 0.73 -9.46
CA THR A 642 32.62 -0.66 -9.30
C THR A 642 31.40 -1.55 -9.15
N LEU A 643 31.25 -2.50 -10.08
CA LEU A 643 30.21 -3.51 -10.00
C LEU A 643 30.66 -4.65 -9.07
N PRO A 644 29.81 -5.09 -8.13
CA PRO A 644 30.09 -6.27 -7.34
C PRO A 644 30.29 -7.52 -8.22
N ASP A 645 31.12 -8.47 -7.76
CA ASP A 645 31.37 -9.72 -8.49
C ASP A 645 30.10 -10.55 -8.71
N SER A 646 29.03 -10.32 -7.95
CA SER A 646 27.72 -10.96 -8.12
C SER A 646 26.95 -10.50 -9.36
N VAL A 647 27.34 -9.38 -9.99
CA VAL A 647 26.62 -8.83 -11.15
C VAL A 647 26.85 -9.72 -12.37
N THR A 648 25.78 -10.20 -12.99
CA THR A 648 25.81 -11.08 -14.17
C THR A 648 25.35 -10.39 -15.44
N ARG A 649 24.58 -9.29 -15.35
CA ARG A 649 23.97 -8.63 -16.53
C ARG A 649 23.89 -7.11 -16.41
N LEU A 650 24.21 -6.44 -17.51
CA LEU A 650 23.92 -5.04 -17.75
C LEU A 650 22.81 -4.93 -18.81
N ALA A 651 21.64 -4.43 -18.41
CA ALA A 651 20.49 -4.34 -19.30
C ALA A 651 20.59 -3.16 -20.28
N GLN A 652 19.65 -3.13 -21.24
CA GLN A 652 19.59 -2.15 -22.30
C GLN A 652 19.67 -0.72 -21.75
N TYR A 653 20.54 0.10 -22.33
CA TYR A 653 20.76 1.50 -21.93
C TYR A 653 21.15 1.72 -20.45
N ALA A 654 21.64 0.70 -19.72
CA ALA A 654 21.94 0.80 -18.29
C ALA A 654 22.73 2.05 -17.88
N PHE A 655 23.81 2.39 -18.59
CA PHE A 655 24.65 3.58 -18.37
C PHE A 655 24.66 4.53 -19.58
N TYR A 656 23.59 4.52 -20.38
CA TYR A 656 23.53 5.31 -21.60
C TYR A 656 23.64 6.81 -21.30
N ASN A 657 24.48 7.52 -22.05
CA ASN A 657 24.68 8.97 -21.96
C ASN A 657 25.26 9.46 -20.63
N CYS A 658 25.93 8.58 -19.88
CA CYS A 658 26.77 8.92 -18.73
C CYS A 658 28.13 9.49 -19.20
N HIS A 659 28.13 10.69 -19.77
CA HIS A 659 29.35 11.30 -20.33
C HIS A 659 30.49 11.50 -19.33
N THR A 660 30.19 11.60 -18.04
CA THR A 660 31.18 11.76 -16.96
C THR A 660 31.81 10.45 -16.53
N LEU A 661 31.23 9.30 -16.90
CA LEU A 661 31.69 7.98 -16.48
C LEU A 661 32.99 7.64 -17.23
N THR A 662 34.13 7.80 -16.57
CA THR A 662 35.46 7.61 -17.16
C THR A 662 36.09 6.24 -16.85
N SER A 663 35.64 5.59 -15.78
CA SER A 663 36.13 4.28 -15.34
C SER A 663 34.98 3.40 -14.87
N LEU A 664 34.96 2.15 -15.35
CA LEU A 664 34.01 1.11 -14.93
C LEU A 664 34.81 -0.15 -14.61
N ASP A 665 34.71 -0.61 -13.37
CA ASP A 665 35.11 -1.97 -13.01
C ASP A 665 33.90 -2.90 -13.17
N MET A 666 34.00 -3.81 -14.14
CA MET A 666 32.90 -4.65 -14.60
C MET A 666 32.61 -5.83 -13.67
N GLY A 667 33.49 -6.13 -12.71
CA GLY A 667 33.39 -7.33 -11.87
C GLY A 667 33.66 -8.64 -12.65
N LYS A 668 33.78 -9.75 -11.93
CA LYS A 668 34.23 -11.04 -12.51
C LYS A 668 33.16 -11.83 -13.27
N ASN A 669 31.88 -11.67 -12.94
CA ASN A 669 30.83 -12.59 -13.42
C ASN A 669 29.84 -11.99 -14.42
N VAL A 670 30.07 -10.76 -14.91
CA VAL A 670 29.20 -10.15 -15.94
C VAL A 670 29.28 -10.98 -17.23
N ASN A 671 28.23 -11.76 -17.47
CA ASN A 671 28.13 -12.64 -18.62
C ASN A 671 27.33 -12.04 -19.78
N THR A 672 26.55 -10.98 -19.53
CA THR A 672 25.68 -10.35 -20.54
C THR A 672 25.73 -8.83 -20.46
N ILE A 673 26.01 -8.18 -21.59
CA ILE A 673 25.89 -6.72 -21.77
C ILE A 673 24.93 -6.48 -22.93
N GLU A 674 23.83 -5.79 -22.70
CA GLU A 674 22.79 -5.57 -23.70
C GLU A 674 23.00 -4.34 -24.58
N ASN A 675 22.12 -4.16 -25.56
CA ASN A 675 22.22 -3.09 -26.55
C ASN A 675 22.34 -1.71 -25.87
N TYR A 676 23.26 -0.89 -26.36
CA TYR A 676 23.49 0.48 -25.87
C TYR A 676 23.82 0.62 -24.38
N ALA A 677 24.11 -0.47 -23.65
CA ALA A 677 24.26 -0.44 -22.19
C ALA A 677 25.35 0.54 -21.70
N LEU A 678 26.40 0.78 -22.50
CA LEU A 678 27.53 1.67 -22.16
C LEU A 678 27.71 2.78 -23.22
N GLY A 679 26.66 3.10 -23.98
CA GLY A 679 26.73 4.07 -25.08
C GLY A 679 26.80 5.51 -24.58
N TYR A 680 27.51 6.37 -25.31
CA TYR A 680 27.71 7.79 -25.02
C TYR A 680 28.31 8.02 -23.61
N THR A 681 29.27 7.17 -23.24
CA THR A 681 30.00 7.26 -21.98
C THR A 681 31.36 7.94 -22.17
N GLY A 682 31.92 8.48 -21.08
CA GLY A 682 33.28 9.05 -21.05
C GLY A 682 34.39 8.03 -20.85
N LEU A 683 34.10 6.73 -21.01
CA LEU A 683 34.99 5.63 -20.63
C LEU A 683 36.29 5.72 -21.40
N GLN A 684 37.41 5.70 -20.68
CA GLN A 684 38.74 5.72 -21.30
C GLN A 684 39.31 4.33 -21.52
N ASN A 685 39.03 3.41 -20.60
CA ASN A 685 39.38 2.00 -20.70
C ASN A 685 38.25 1.18 -20.08
N VAL A 686 38.07 -0.04 -20.56
CA VAL A 686 37.12 -1.00 -19.99
C VAL A 686 37.80 -2.35 -19.87
N THR A 687 37.79 -2.91 -18.67
CA THR A 687 38.15 -4.31 -18.44
C THR A 687 36.88 -5.15 -18.54
N LEU A 688 36.88 -6.11 -19.45
CA LEU A 688 35.74 -7.02 -19.63
C LEU A 688 35.86 -8.20 -18.65
N SER A 689 34.72 -8.71 -18.19
CA SER A 689 34.62 -9.90 -17.35
C SER A 689 35.08 -11.16 -18.09
N ASP A 690 35.77 -12.06 -17.39
CA ASP A 690 36.17 -13.38 -17.90
C ASP A 690 34.97 -14.32 -18.16
N SER A 691 33.80 -13.98 -17.62
CA SER A 691 32.55 -14.73 -17.82
C SER A 691 31.70 -14.18 -18.98
N LEU A 692 32.18 -13.14 -19.68
CA LEU A 692 31.42 -12.45 -20.71
C LEU A 692 31.06 -13.38 -21.87
N SER A 693 29.79 -13.77 -21.93
CA SER A 693 29.25 -14.64 -22.97
C SER A 693 28.46 -13.87 -24.01
N THR A 694 27.85 -12.72 -23.69
CA THR A 694 26.92 -11.98 -24.56
C THR A 694 27.22 -10.49 -24.57
N ILE A 695 27.34 -9.93 -25.77
CA ILE A 695 27.50 -8.48 -25.99
C ILE A 695 26.52 -7.99 -27.07
N GLY A 696 25.74 -6.97 -26.72
CA GLY A 696 24.70 -6.41 -27.55
C GLY A 696 25.22 -5.45 -28.62
N GLN A 697 24.28 -4.93 -29.42
CA GLN A 697 24.55 -3.95 -30.46
C GLN A 697 24.84 -2.57 -29.85
N TYR A 698 25.77 -1.82 -30.46
CA TYR A 698 26.06 -0.43 -30.12
C TYR A 698 26.44 -0.19 -28.65
N VAL A 699 27.00 -1.20 -27.97
CA VAL A 699 27.33 -1.14 -26.53
C VAL A 699 28.20 0.08 -26.19
N PHE A 700 29.17 0.42 -27.03
CA PHE A 700 30.09 1.55 -26.84
C PHE A 700 29.88 2.69 -27.85
N THR A 701 28.71 2.77 -28.48
CA THR A 701 28.45 3.81 -29.49
C THR A 701 28.62 5.20 -28.89
N GLY A 702 29.31 6.12 -29.58
CA GLY A 702 29.53 7.49 -29.09
C GLY A 702 30.53 7.63 -27.93
N SER A 703 31.13 6.55 -27.44
CA SER A 703 32.15 6.58 -26.38
C SER A 703 33.54 6.89 -26.95
N ASN A 704 33.72 8.14 -27.40
CA ASN A 704 34.89 8.56 -28.18
C ASN A 704 36.22 8.59 -27.39
N ALA A 705 36.16 8.56 -26.05
CA ALA A 705 37.35 8.57 -25.19
C ALA A 705 37.99 7.18 -25.01
N LEU A 706 37.31 6.12 -25.46
CA LEU A 706 37.70 4.74 -25.22
C LEU A 706 38.97 4.40 -26.02
N LYS A 707 39.98 3.90 -25.33
CA LYS A 707 41.25 3.46 -25.92
C LYS A 707 41.13 2.01 -26.38
N TYR A 708 41.71 1.74 -27.54
CA TYR A 708 41.70 0.43 -28.17
C TYR A 708 43.13 -0.08 -28.35
N ASN A 709 43.32 -1.39 -28.20
CA ASN A 709 44.55 -2.06 -28.56
C ASN A 709 44.54 -2.37 -30.06
N THR A 710 45.67 -2.11 -30.73
CA THR A 710 45.82 -2.39 -32.15
C THR A 710 46.52 -3.72 -32.36
N TYR A 711 45.90 -4.64 -33.09
CA TYR A 711 46.54 -5.86 -33.58
C TYR A 711 46.30 -5.97 -35.09
N GLY A 712 47.39 -5.90 -35.86
CA GLY A 712 47.29 -5.73 -37.31
C GLY A 712 46.47 -4.49 -37.65
N ASN A 713 45.44 -4.67 -38.49
CA ASN A 713 44.52 -3.60 -38.90
C ASN A 713 43.26 -3.49 -38.03
N GLY A 714 43.12 -4.31 -36.99
CA GLY A 714 41.96 -4.32 -36.09
C GLY A 714 42.19 -3.52 -34.79
N LEU A 715 41.12 -2.90 -34.30
CA LEU A 715 41.05 -2.23 -32.99
C LEU A 715 40.25 -3.11 -32.01
N TYR A 716 40.82 -3.39 -30.84
CA TYR A 716 40.28 -4.35 -29.89
C TYR A 716 40.11 -3.76 -28.49
N LEU A 717 39.05 -4.16 -27.81
CA LEU A 717 38.92 -4.08 -26.35
C LEU A 717 39.44 -5.37 -25.71
N GLY A 718 39.98 -5.26 -24.48
CA GLY A 718 40.69 -6.35 -23.78
C GLY A 718 42.21 -6.20 -23.86
N SER A 719 42.97 -6.86 -22.98
CA SER A 719 44.44 -6.75 -22.89
C SER A 719 45.15 -8.09 -23.17
N THR A 720 46.48 -8.09 -23.36
CA THR A 720 47.27 -9.33 -23.52
C THR A 720 47.26 -10.25 -22.29
N GLN A 721 46.79 -9.75 -21.14
CA GLN A 721 46.60 -10.48 -19.89
C GLN A 721 45.18 -11.06 -19.76
N ASN A 722 44.25 -10.68 -20.64
CA ASN A 722 42.85 -11.09 -20.63
C ASN A 722 42.55 -11.95 -21.87
N PRO A 723 42.03 -13.19 -21.74
CA PRO A 723 41.80 -14.08 -22.88
C PRO A 723 40.70 -13.62 -23.84
N TYR A 724 39.92 -12.58 -23.50
CA TYR A 724 38.80 -12.08 -24.29
C TYR A 724 39.14 -10.77 -25.02
N LEU A 725 39.53 -10.88 -26.29
CA LEU A 725 39.57 -9.70 -27.18
C LEU A 725 38.21 -9.52 -27.87
N VAL A 726 37.73 -8.28 -27.91
CA VAL A 726 36.53 -7.89 -28.67
C VAL A 726 36.94 -6.93 -29.78
N LEU A 727 36.74 -7.33 -31.04
CA LEU A 727 36.98 -6.48 -32.20
C LEU A 727 35.88 -5.42 -32.27
N VAL A 728 36.27 -4.16 -32.20
CA VAL A 728 35.33 -3.02 -32.15
C VAL A 728 35.47 -2.07 -33.34
N GLY A 729 36.55 -2.18 -34.10
CA GLY A 729 36.89 -1.23 -35.15
C GLY A 729 38.06 -1.70 -36.01
N THR A 730 38.41 -0.90 -37.00
CA THR A 730 39.65 -0.99 -37.76
C THR A 730 40.49 0.27 -37.55
N VAL A 731 41.80 0.20 -37.75
CA VAL A 731 42.72 1.35 -37.57
C VAL A 731 42.38 2.55 -38.45
N ASN A 732 41.82 2.30 -39.64
CA ASN A 732 41.20 3.26 -40.54
C ASN A 732 40.28 2.50 -41.54
N LYS A 733 39.62 3.23 -42.44
CA LYS A 733 38.68 2.67 -43.43
C LYS A 733 39.33 2.28 -44.76
N ASP A 734 40.59 2.66 -44.99
CA ASP A 734 41.33 2.44 -46.23
C ASP A 734 42.15 1.14 -46.23
N ILE A 735 41.97 0.29 -45.21
CA ILE A 735 42.67 -0.98 -45.10
C ILE A 735 42.28 -1.92 -46.24
N THR A 736 43.25 -2.64 -46.80
CA THR A 736 43.04 -3.60 -47.90
C THR A 736 42.91 -5.05 -47.42
N GLU A 737 43.43 -5.35 -46.23
CA GLU A 737 43.35 -6.66 -45.57
C GLU A 737 43.12 -6.54 -44.06
N LEU A 738 42.43 -7.51 -43.45
CA LEU A 738 42.19 -7.60 -42.01
C LEU A 738 42.39 -9.03 -41.50
N GLU A 739 43.45 -9.27 -40.73
CA GLU A 739 43.59 -10.51 -39.94
C GLU A 739 42.97 -10.28 -38.55
N VAL A 740 41.87 -10.95 -38.24
CA VAL A 740 41.26 -10.88 -36.90
C VAL A 740 42.20 -11.59 -35.92
N HIS A 741 42.44 -11.05 -34.73
CA HIS A 741 43.36 -11.69 -33.80
C HIS A 741 42.82 -13.05 -33.32
N GLY A 742 43.68 -14.07 -33.19
CA GLY A 742 43.25 -15.44 -32.87
C GLY A 742 42.55 -15.62 -31.51
N ASN A 743 42.83 -14.73 -30.56
CA ASN A 743 42.16 -14.68 -29.23
C ASN A 743 40.88 -13.83 -29.22
N THR A 744 40.41 -13.35 -30.37
CA THR A 744 39.16 -12.60 -30.44
C THR A 744 37.98 -13.55 -30.27
N ARG A 745 37.11 -13.19 -29.32
CA ARG A 745 35.91 -13.97 -28.95
C ARG A 745 34.63 -13.34 -29.49
N ALA A 746 34.62 -12.02 -29.70
CA ALA A 746 33.48 -11.33 -30.29
C ALA A 746 33.91 -10.24 -31.28
N ILE A 747 33.12 -10.06 -32.33
CA ILE A 747 33.19 -8.90 -33.24
C ILE A 747 31.92 -8.08 -33.03
N LEU A 748 32.06 -6.79 -32.72
CA LEU A 748 30.90 -5.92 -32.54
C LEU A 748 30.19 -5.65 -33.86
N SER A 749 28.92 -5.27 -33.72
CA SER A 749 28.11 -4.73 -34.82
C SER A 749 28.84 -3.53 -35.45
N SER A 750 28.95 -3.50 -36.77
CA SER A 750 29.64 -2.46 -37.54
C SER A 750 31.14 -2.27 -37.26
N ALA A 751 31.82 -3.23 -36.62
CA ALA A 751 33.24 -3.13 -36.33
C ALA A 751 34.12 -2.89 -37.58
N VAL A 752 33.74 -3.49 -38.71
CA VAL A 752 34.47 -3.39 -40.00
C VAL A 752 33.61 -2.66 -41.03
N LYS A 753 32.60 -1.89 -40.61
CA LYS A 753 31.70 -1.20 -41.52
C LYS A 753 32.40 -0.13 -42.36
N ASP A 754 31.94 0.13 -43.59
CA ASP A 754 32.40 1.19 -44.50
C ASP A 754 33.90 1.08 -44.89
N CYS A 755 34.49 -0.12 -44.85
CA CYS A 755 35.87 -0.34 -45.30
C CYS A 755 35.86 -0.68 -46.80
N SER A 756 35.64 0.33 -47.65
CA SER A 756 35.40 0.14 -49.10
C SER A 756 36.61 -0.39 -49.88
N ALA A 757 37.83 -0.18 -49.37
CA ALA A 757 39.07 -0.70 -49.95
C ALA A 757 39.42 -2.13 -49.49
N LEU A 758 38.69 -2.68 -48.52
CA LEU A 758 38.99 -3.97 -47.90
C LEU A 758 38.67 -5.10 -48.88
N THR A 759 39.71 -5.85 -49.25
CA THR A 759 39.61 -6.96 -50.22
C THR A 759 39.64 -8.33 -49.56
N LYS A 760 40.22 -8.43 -48.35
CA LYS A 760 40.37 -9.69 -47.63
C LYS A 760 40.19 -9.50 -46.12
N ALA A 761 39.41 -10.36 -45.47
CA ALA A 761 39.36 -10.44 -44.01
C ALA A 761 39.43 -11.89 -43.54
N THR A 762 40.37 -12.23 -42.66
CA THR A 762 40.50 -13.56 -42.07
C THR A 762 39.90 -13.60 -40.67
N ILE A 763 39.00 -14.54 -40.43
CA ILE A 763 38.31 -14.74 -39.14
C ILE A 763 38.71 -16.11 -38.58
N HIS A 764 39.09 -16.21 -37.31
CA HIS A 764 39.61 -17.45 -36.69
C HIS A 764 38.59 -18.20 -35.84
N ALA A 765 38.88 -19.48 -35.57
CA ALA A 765 38.02 -20.42 -34.85
C ALA A 765 37.59 -19.96 -33.46
N GLY A 766 38.33 -19.04 -32.84
CA GLY A 766 38.07 -18.51 -31.50
C GLY A 766 36.86 -17.58 -31.37
N ILE A 767 36.27 -17.13 -32.49
CA ILE A 767 35.16 -16.16 -32.51
C ILE A 767 33.85 -16.86 -32.16
N GLU A 768 33.25 -16.44 -31.04
CA GLU A 768 31.99 -16.97 -30.53
C GLU A 768 30.80 -16.12 -30.97
N LYS A 769 30.97 -14.81 -31.15
CA LYS A 769 29.90 -13.87 -31.50
C LYS A 769 30.29 -12.89 -32.59
N MET A 770 29.35 -12.60 -33.47
CA MET A 770 29.54 -11.64 -34.56
C MET A 770 28.32 -10.76 -34.68
N GLY A 771 28.49 -9.47 -34.38
CA GLY A 771 27.41 -8.48 -34.38
C GLY A 771 26.78 -8.32 -35.76
N ALA A 772 25.48 -8.00 -35.77
CA ALA A 772 24.77 -7.65 -37.00
C ALA A 772 25.54 -6.53 -37.72
N LYS A 773 25.65 -6.59 -39.05
CA LYS A 773 26.31 -5.56 -39.86
C LYS A 773 27.81 -5.38 -39.55
N ALA A 774 28.49 -6.38 -38.98
CA ALA A 774 29.93 -6.33 -38.70
C ALA A 774 30.75 -5.88 -39.93
N PHE A 775 30.37 -6.32 -41.13
CA PHE A 775 31.05 -6.00 -42.40
C PHE A 775 30.14 -5.24 -43.40
N GLU A 776 29.27 -4.35 -42.92
CA GLU A 776 28.39 -3.54 -43.79
C GLU A 776 29.19 -2.53 -44.65
N ASN A 777 28.76 -2.29 -45.89
CA ASN A 777 29.40 -1.41 -46.88
C ASN A 777 30.88 -1.72 -47.19
N CYS A 778 31.24 -2.99 -47.37
CA CYS A 778 32.58 -3.48 -47.74
C CYS A 778 32.56 -4.22 -49.10
N PRO A 779 32.22 -3.57 -50.23
CA PRO A 779 31.84 -4.25 -51.48
C PRO A 779 32.93 -5.08 -52.19
N LEU A 780 34.21 -4.90 -51.84
CA LEU A 780 35.33 -5.63 -52.46
C LEU A 780 35.79 -6.84 -51.62
N LEU A 781 35.19 -7.03 -50.45
CA LEU A 781 35.69 -7.92 -49.41
C LEU A 781 35.42 -9.39 -49.75
N THR A 782 36.45 -10.22 -49.67
CA THR A 782 36.32 -11.67 -49.50
C THR A 782 36.66 -12.04 -48.06
N ILE A 783 35.75 -12.73 -47.38
CA ILE A 783 35.89 -13.12 -45.97
C ILE A 783 36.40 -14.55 -45.93
N THR A 784 37.63 -14.75 -45.49
CA THR A 784 38.17 -16.08 -45.21
C THR A 784 37.86 -16.45 -43.76
N ILE A 785 37.18 -17.56 -43.55
CA ILE A 785 36.85 -18.06 -42.21
C ILE A 785 37.71 -19.30 -41.97
N ASN A 786 38.75 -19.15 -41.13
CA ASN A 786 39.58 -20.23 -40.59
C ASN A 786 38.85 -20.91 -39.42
N THR A 787 37.57 -21.23 -39.63
CA THR A 787 36.73 -22.00 -38.72
C THR A 787 35.98 -23.04 -39.55
N PRO A 788 35.79 -24.25 -39.03
CA PRO A 788 35.17 -25.34 -39.80
C PRO A 788 33.65 -25.16 -40.04
N THR A 789 32.99 -24.30 -39.27
CA THR A 789 31.53 -24.09 -39.31
C THR A 789 31.12 -22.63 -39.11
N HIS A 790 30.01 -22.25 -39.75
CA HIS A 790 29.23 -21.07 -39.39
C HIS A 790 28.61 -21.31 -38.01
N ARG A 791 28.92 -20.45 -37.03
CA ARG A 791 28.38 -20.62 -35.68
C ARG A 791 26.97 -20.04 -35.60
N ALA A 792 26.01 -20.81 -35.10
CA ALA A 792 24.61 -20.41 -34.88
C ALA A 792 24.43 -19.14 -34.04
N SER A 793 25.45 -18.74 -33.26
CA SER A 793 25.49 -17.54 -32.43
C SER A 793 25.87 -16.24 -33.17
N TRP A 794 26.17 -16.29 -34.47
CA TRP A 794 26.42 -15.11 -35.28
C TRP A 794 25.09 -14.53 -35.78
N TYR A 795 24.85 -13.24 -35.56
CA TYR A 795 23.58 -12.62 -35.96
C TYR A 795 23.35 -12.78 -37.47
N GLU A 796 22.12 -13.11 -37.90
CA GLU A 796 21.76 -13.44 -39.30
C GLU A 796 22.28 -12.43 -40.35
N ASN A 797 22.45 -11.16 -39.98
CA ASN A 797 22.87 -10.07 -40.87
C ASN A 797 24.29 -9.56 -40.61
N TRP A 798 25.20 -10.36 -40.07
CA TRP A 798 26.58 -9.91 -39.77
C TRP A 798 27.38 -9.47 -41.02
N ASN A 799 27.08 -10.06 -42.19
CA ASN A 799 27.62 -9.71 -43.51
C ASN A 799 26.48 -9.27 -44.45
N PRO A 800 25.91 -8.07 -44.25
CA PRO A 800 24.70 -7.64 -44.95
C PRO A 800 24.91 -7.36 -46.43
N ASP A 801 26.16 -7.16 -46.88
CA ASP A 801 26.47 -6.94 -48.29
C ASP A 801 26.62 -8.25 -49.07
N ASN A 802 26.43 -9.41 -48.43
CA ASN A 802 26.64 -10.74 -49.00
C ASN A 802 28.05 -10.91 -49.61
N ASN A 803 29.07 -10.32 -48.96
CA ASN A 803 30.47 -10.47 -49.37
C ASN A 803 30.84 -11.95 -49.45
N PRO A 804 31.59 -12.41 -50.48
CA PRO A 804 32.00 -13.80 -50.62
C PRO A 804 32.67 -14.34 -49.35
N VAL A 805 32.12 -15.42 -48.78
CA VAL A 805 32.68 -16.09 -47.61
C VAL A 805 33.34 -17.40 -48.05
N VAL A 806 34.64 -17.50 -47.85
CA VAL A 806 35.46 -18.67 -48.16
C VAL A 806 35.85 -19.36 -46.85
N TYR A 807 35.32 -20.55 -46.62
CA TYR A 807 35.75 -21.40 -45.51
C TYR A 807 37.02 -22.14 -45.93
N ASN A 808 38.08 -22.00 -45.14
CA ASN A 808 39.42 -22.40 -45.55
C ASN A 808 39.67 -23.88 -45.19
N GLU A 809 39.03 -24.84 -45.87
CA GLU A 809 39.33 -26.27 -45.73
C GLU A 809 39.25 -27.01 -47.07
N ASP A 810 40.22 -27.90 -47.34
CA ASP A 810 40.21 -28.81 -48.48
C ASP A 810 38.98 -29.71 -48.41
N LYS A 811 38.05 -29.54 -49.35
CA LYS A 811 36.87 -30.40 -49.46
C LYS A 811 37.30 -31.83 -49.81
N LEU A 812 37.02 -32.77 -48.92
CA LEU A 812 37.25 -34.20 -49.11
C LEU A 812 35.91 -34.90 -49.41
N VAL A 813 35.97 -36.07 -50.06
CA VAL A 813 34.78 -36.85 -50.44
C VAL A 813 34.83 -38.24 -49.81
N TYR A 814 33.73 -38.67 -49.18
CA TYR A 814 33.53 -40.01 -48.62
C TYR A 814 32.15 -40.53 -49.00
N GLY A 815 32.11 -41.47 -49.95
CA GLY A 815 30.85 -41.90 -50.56
C GLY A 815 30.14 -40.71 -51.21
N ASP A 816 28.88 -40.52 -50.84
CA ASP A 816 28.03 -39.42 -51.32
C ASP A 816 28.21 -38.11 -50.52
N TYR A 817 29.09 -38.08 -49.53
CA TYR A 817 29.29 -36.93 -48.67
C TYR A 817 30.55 -36.14 -49.06
N GLU A 818 30.40 -34.83 -49.22
CA GLU A 818 31.52 -33.91 -49.06
C GLU A 818 31.69 -33.61 -47.57
N TYR A 819 32.94 -33.60 -47.11
CA TYR A 819 33.27 -33.36 -45.72
C TYR A 819 34.57 -32.60 -45.59
N VAL A 820 34.78 -32.05 -44.40
CA VAL A 820 36.02 -31.40 -43.98
C VAL A 820 36.47 -31.97 -42.64
N VAL A 821 37.77 -31.93 -42.37
CA VAL A 821 38.38 -32.50 -41.16
C VAL A 821 38.72 -31.37 -40.19
N CYS A 822 37.92 -31.26 -39.14
CA CYS A 822 38.13 -30.31 -38.05
C CYS A 822 38.88 -31.00 -36.89
N GLY A 823 40.21 -30.93 -36.91
CA GLY A 823 41.05 -31.57 -35.90
C GLY A 823 40.87 -33.09 -35.89
N ASP A 824 40.30 -33.63 -34.80
CA ASP A 824 39.97 -35.05 -34.68
C ASP A 824 38.55 -35.42 -35.11
N ASN A 825 37.76 -34.45 -35.59
CA ASN A 825 36.37 -34.66 -35.97
C ASN A 825 36.15 -34.42 -37.47
N VAL A 826 35.00 -34.87 -37.96
CA VAL A 826 34.54 -34.69 -39.33
C VAL A 826 33.25 -33.87 -39.35
N ILE A 827 33.15 -32.98 -40.32
CA ILE A 827 31.98 -32.14 -40.56
C ILE A 827 31.54 -32.34 -41.99
N LEU A 828 30.29 -32.74 -42.19
CA LEU A 828 29.74 -32.94 -43.52
C LEU A 828 29.29 -31.59 -44.08
N THR A 829 29.67 -31.30 -45.33
CA THR A 829 29.47 -30.00 -45.99
C THR A 829 28.63 -30.07 -47.26
N ALA A 830 28.47 -31.25 -47.86
CA ALA A 830 27.41 -31.52 -48.84
C ALA A 830 27.01 -33.01 -48.84
N TYR A 831 25.80 -33.30 -49.33
CA TYR A 831 25.37 -34.65 -49.67
C TYR A 831 24.90 -34.66 -51.13
N ASN A 832 25.63 -35.39 -51.97
CA ASN A 832 25.41 -35.48 -53.42
C ASN A 832 24.73 -36.80 -53.82
N GLY A 833 24.29 -37.60 -52.85
CA GLY A 833 23.67 -38.90 -53.08
C GLY A 833 22.21 -38.80 -53.52
N SER A 834 21.69 -39.94 -53.99
CA SER A 834 20.31 -40.06 -54.48
C SER A 834 19.41 -40.91 -53.57
N ASP A 835 19.94 -41.39 -52.44
CA ASP A 835 19.20 -42.24 -51.52
C ASP A 835 18.02 -41.47 -50.90
N THR A 836 16.91 -42.19 -50.74
CA THR A 836 15.70 -41.66 -50.10
C THR A 836 15.66 -41.97 -48.61
N GLN A 837 16.48 -42.90 -48.13
CA GLN A 837 16.63 -43.22 -46.71
C GLN A 837 18.11 -43.20 -46.35
N ILE A 838 18.49 -42.27 -45.48
CA ILE A 838 19.90 -41.96 -45.20
C ILE A 838 20.23 -42.37 -43.76
N THR A 839 21.34 -43.07 -43.59
CA THR A 839 22.01 -43.21 -42.30
C THR A 839 23.33 -42.45 -42.36
N VAL A 840 23.42 -41.34 -41.64
CA VAL A 840 24.63 -40.51 -41.63
C VAL A 840 25.75 -41.30 -40.93
N PRO A 841 26.94 -41.44 -41.54
CA PRO A 841 28.03 -42.22 -40.96
C PRO A 841 28.45 -41.61 -39.62
N SER A 842 28.62 -42.43 -38.58
CA SER A 842 29.11 -41.95 -37.28
C SER A 842 30.58 -41.58 -37.32
N HIS A 843 31.35 -42.18 -38.24
CA HIS A 843 32.77 -41.92 -38.44
C HIS A 843 33.12 -41.93 -39.92
N ILE A 844 34.05 -41.06 -40.31
CA ILE A 844 34.71 -41.08 -41.62
C ILE A 844 36.20 -41.16 -41.34
N ASN A 845 36.88 -42.18 -41.90
CA ASN A 845 38.32 -42.42 -41.68
C ASN A 845 38.71 -42.47 -40.19
N ASN A 846 37.94 -43.18 -39.37
CA ASN A 846 38.08 -43.30 -37.91
C ASN A 846 37.91 -41.99 -37.11
N LYS A 847 37.48 -40.89 -37.75
CA LYS A 847 37.16 -39.63 -37.07
C LYS A 847 35.63 -39.46 -36.93
N PRO A 848 35.11 -39.13 -35.74
CA PRO A 848 33.67 -38.98 -35.51
C PRO A 848 33.07 -37.84 -36.34
N VAL A 849 31.89 -38.08 -36.92
CA VAL A 849 31.10 -37.04 -37.60
C VAL A 849 30.30 -36.27 -36.55
N ILE A 850 30.65 -35.01 -36.32
CA ILE A 850 30.08 -34.20 -35.22
C ILE A 850 29.08 -33.15 -35.67
N ASP A 851 29.05 -32.83 -36.97
CA ASP A 851 28.22 -31.79 -37.54
C ASP A 851 27.84 -32.12 -39.00
N ILE A 852 26.58 -31.88 -39.34
CA ILE A 852 25.98 -32.13 -40.67
C ILE A 852 25.70 -30.84 -41.45
N THR A 853 26.07 -29.68 -40.91
CA THR A 853 25.83 -28.35 -41.47
C THR A 853 24.41 -28.20 -42.06
N GLN A 854 24.30 -27.86 -43.35
CA GLN A 854 23.07 -27.73 -44.12
C GLN A 854 23.01 -28.74 -45.27
N ILE A 855 23.69 -29.89 -45.16
CA ILE A 855 23.84 -30.82 -46.28
C ILE A 855 22.52 -31.36 -46.84
N PHE A 856 21.43 -31.32 -46.07
CA PHE A 856 20.11 -31.76 -46.49
C PHE A 856 19.15 -30.62 -46.83
N ARG A 857 19.56 -29.36 -46.68
CA ARG A 857 18.70 -28.22 -46.97
C ARG A 857 18.13 -28.27 -48.39
N GLU A 858 16.83 -28.02 -48.51
CA GLU A 858 16.05 -28.08 -49.74
C GLU A 858 16.09 -29.44 -50.46
N ASN A 859 16.52 -30.51 -49.78
CA ASN A 859 16.57 -31.83 -50.38
C ASN A 859 15.16 -32.38 -50.63
N LYS A 860 14.87 -32.66 -51.91
CA LYS A 860 13.53 -33.09 -52.36
C LYS A 860 13.39 -34.60 -52.48
N THR A 861 14.41 -35.40 -52.19
CA THR A 861 14.38 -36.86 -52.38
C THR A 861 14.33 -37.62 -51.07
N ILE A 862 14.92 -37.10 -50.00
CA ILE A 862 14.98 -37.78 -48.71
C ILE A 862 13.61 -37.92 -48.06
N THR A 863 13.37 -39.11 -47.53
CA THR A 863 12.14 -39.51 -46.84
C THR A 863 12.41 -39.94 -45.39
N LYS A 864 13.62 -40.43 -45.10
CA LYS A 864 14.08 -40.79 -43.75
C LYS A 864 15.54 -40.42 -43.56
N VAL A 865 15.89 -39.87 -42.39
CA VAL A 865 17.29 -39.65 -41.99
C VAL A 865 17.53 -40.20 -40.59
N VAL A 866 18.63 -40.93 -40.41
CA VAL A 866 19.12 -41.44 -39.12
C VAL A 866 20.45 -40.77 -38.81
N LEU A 867 20.49 -40.02 -37.70
CA LEU A 867 21.69 -39.30 -37.25
C LEU A 867 22.47 -40.14 -36.22
N PRO A 868 23.81 -40.12 -36.28
CA PRO A 868 24.64 -40.88 -35.34
C PRO A 868 24.75 -40.19 -33.98
N GLU A 869 25.02 -40.98 -32.93
CA GLU A 869 25.23 -40.52 -31.55
C GLU A 869 26.40 -39.53 -31.37
N THR A 870 27.21 -39.31 -32.39
CA THR A 870 28.28 -38.31 -32.41
C THR A 870 27.78 -36.88 -32.65
N ILE A 871 26.56 -36.70 -33.17
CA ILE A 871 25.94 -35.39 -33.38
C ILE A 871 25.32 -34.87 -32.08
N THR A 872 25.74 -33.68 -31.66
CA THR A 872 25.25 -33.04 -30.40
C THR A 872 24.37 -31.81 -30.63
N THR A 873 24.27 -31.31 -31.87
CA THR A 873 23.39 -30.20 -32.25
C THR A 873 22.81 -30.45 -33.64
N ILE A 874 21.54 -30.10 -33.87
CA ILE A 874 21.01 -29.96 -35.22
C ILE A 874 21.23 -28.51 -35.66
N PRO A 875 22.08 -28.24 -36.66
CA PRO A 875 22.45 -26.88 -37.04
C PRO A 875 21.31 -26.06 -37.67
N TYR A 876 21.54 -24.75 -37.74
CA TYR A 876 20.67 -23.81 -38.44
C TYR A 876 20.34 -24.27 -39.87
N CYS A 877 19.05 -24.36 -40.19
CA CYS A 877 18.51 -24.79 -41.49
C CYS A 877 18.93 -26.19 -41.98
N ALA A 878 19.39 -27.09 -41.10
CA ALA A 878 19.95 -28.39 -41.50
C ALA A 878 19.06 -29.21 -42.46
N PHE A 879 17.75 -29.19 -42.24
CA PHE A 879 16.73 -29.87 -43.02
C PHE A 879 15.65 -28.91 -43.56
N GLU A 880 15.92 -27.60 -43.61
CA GLU A 880 14.93 -26.63 -44.09
C GLU A 880 14.42 -27.01 -45.50
N LYS A 881 13.09 -27.01 -45.70
CA LYS A 881 12.40 -27.36 -46.95
C LYS A 881 12.68 -28.79 -47.47
N CYS A 882 13.00 -29.74 -46.58
CA CYS A 882 13.00 -31.16 -46.92
C CYS A 882 11.57 -31.70 -47.10
N ALA A 883 10.90 -31.31 -48.19
CA ALA A 883 9.46 -31.47 -48.36
C ALA A 883 8.97 -32.94 -48.41
N ASN A 884 9.88 -33.90 -48.62
CA ASN A 884 9.57 -35.33 -48.63
C ASN A 884 9.98 -36.08 -47.36
N LEU A 885 10.64 -35.42 -46.40
CA LEU A 885 11.08 -36.03 -45.15
C LEU A 885 9.88 -36.40 -44.29
N THR A 886 9.71 -37.70 -44.02
CA THR A 886 8.62 -38.25 -43.20
C THR A 886 9.06 -38.68 -41.82
N GLU A 887 10.33 -39.06 -41.66
CA GLU A 887 10.89 -39.58 -40.42
C GLU A 887 12.33 -39.05 -40.20
N ILE A 888 12.62 -38.59 -38.97
CA ILE A 888 13.97 -38.24 -38.51
C ILE A 888 14.25 -38.99 -37.22
N VAL A 889 15.39 -39.67 -37.14
CA VAL A 889 15.87 -40.32 -35.91
C VAL A 889 16.99 -39.46 -35.34
N LEU A 890 16.67 -38.75 -34.25
CA LEU A 890 17.59 -37.88 -33.50
C LEU A 890 18.44 -38.70 -32.51
N PRO A 891 19.72 -38.36 -32.31
CA PRO A 891 20.61 -39.11 -31.41
C PRO A 891 20.34 -38.79 -29.96
N SER A 892 20.53 -39.76 -29.07
CA SER A 892 20.32 -39.59 -27.62
C SER A 892 21.26 -38.58 -26.94
N THR A 893 22.34 -38.19 -27.62
CA THR A 893 23.34 -37.19 -27.17
C THR A 893 23.02 -35.75 -27.58
N LEU A 894 21.91 -35.52 -28.31
CA LEU A 894 21.55 -34.22 -28.85
C LEU A 894 21.24 -33.18 -27.75
N LYS A 895 21.95 -32.06 -27.72
CA LYS A 895 21.78 -30.99 -26.72
C LYS A 895 20.86 -29.86 -27.19
N ASN A 896 20.91 -29.52 -28.48
CA ASN A 896 20.16 -28.38 -29.02
C ASN A 896 19.63 -28.68 -30.44
N ILE A 897 18.48 -28.07 -30.75
CA ILE A 897 17.94 -27.97 -32.11
C ILE A 897 17.92 -26.48 -32.45
N ASP A 898 18.74 -26.06 -33.42
CA ASP A 898 18.88 -24.65 -33.75
C ASP A 898 17.73 -24.12 -34.62
N ASP A 899 17.77 -22.81 -34.87
CA ASP A 899 16.72 -22.08 -35.58
C ASP A 899 16.51 -22.64 -37.00
N TYR A 900 15.25 -22.74 -37.42
CA TYR A 900 14.81 -23.27 -38.72
C TYR A 900 15.30 -24.68 -39.08
N ALA A 901 15.80 -25.47 -38.13
CA ALA A 901 16.40 -26.78 -38.37
C ALA A 901 15.56 -27.72 -39.26
N PHE A 902 14.24 -27.73 -39.10
CA PHE A 902 13.27 -28.54 -39.84
C PHE A 902 12.15 -27.70 -40.49
N ALA A 903 12.36 -26.39 -40.63
CA ALA A 903 11.34 -25.49 -41.18
C ALA A 903 10.88 -25.95 -42.57
N TRP A 904 9.57 -25.90 -42.84
CA TRP A 904 8.93 -26.36 -44.08
C TRP A 904 9.20 -27.85 -44.44
N CYS A 905 9.49 -28.71 -43.46
CA CYS A 905 9.44 -30.18 -43.63
C CYS A 905 7.97 -30.66 -43.65
N ILE A 906 7.25 -30.33 -44.72
CA ILE A 906 5.78 -30.41 -44.75
C ILE A 906 5.20 -31.83 -44.54
N LYS A 907 5.97 -32.90 -44.82
CA LYS A 907 5.56 -34.31 -44.64
C LYS A 907 6.07 -34.96 -43.34
N LEU A 908 6.82 -34.22 -42.52
CA LEU A 908 7.37 -34.76 -41.28
C LEU A 908 6.23 -35.00 -40.31
N ASN A 909 5.95 -36.26 -39.99
CA ASN A 909 4.73 -36.61 -39.26
C ASN A 909 4.91 -36.67 -37.74
N ASN A 910 6.05 -37.21 -37.28
CA ASN A 910 6.35 -37.37 -35.86
C ASN A 910 7.82 -37.09 -35.59
N VAL A 911 8.13 -36.52 -34.42
CA VAL A 911 9.50 -36.30 -33.96
C VAL A 911 9.63 -36.68 -32.49
N VAL A 912 10.69 -37.43 -32.17
CA VAL A 912 11.08 -37.72 -30.78
C VAL A 912 12.29 -36.86 -30.42
N ILE A 913 12.09 -35.90 -29.53
CA ILE A 913 13.13 -35.01 -29.01
C ILE A 913 13.80 -35.70 -27.81
N PRO A 914 15.11 -35.96 -27.83
CA PRO A 914 15.82 -36.66 -26.76
C PRO A 914 15.84 -35.88 -25.42
N ASP A 915 15.95 -36.62 -24.31
CA ASP A 915 16.04 -36.06 -22.95
C ASP A 915 17.22 -35.10 -22.75
N SER A 916 18.29 -35.20 -23.53
CA SER A 916 19.46 -34.32 -23.45
C SER A 916 19.22 -32.92 -24.03
N VAL A 917 18.12 -32.71 -24.77
CA VAL A 917 17.83 -31.43 -25.39
C VAL A 917 17.34 -30.42 -24.36
N THR A 918 17.96 -29.24 -24.31
CA THR A 918 17.58 -28.16 -23.38
C THR A 918 16.80 -27.02 -24.05
N ARG A 919 16.97 -26.82 -25.36
CA ARG A 919 16.35 -25.74 -26.13
C ARG A 919 15.94 -26.19 -27.53
N ILE A 920 14.76 -25.76 -27.95
CA ILE A 920 14.25 -25.84 -29.33
C ILE A 920 14.25 -24.42 -29.91
N GLY A 921 15.02 -24.21 -30.97
CA GLY A 921 15.29 -22.91 -31.57
C GLY A 921 14.10 -22.26 -32.28
N LYS A 922 14.31 -21.01 -32.67
CA LYS A 922 13.33 -20.15 -33.34
C LYS A 922 12.90 -20.78 -34.66
N SER A 923 11.59 -20.89 -34.87
CA SER A 923 11.02 -21.45 -36.10
C SER A 923 11.53 -22.86 -36.45
N ALA A 924 12.06 -23.63 -35.49
CA ALA A 924 12.71 -24.92 -35.74
C ALA A 924 11.86 -25.91 -36.55
N PHE A 925 10.54 -25.92 -36.33
CA PHE A 925 9.57 -26.75 -37.03
C PHE A 925 8.47 -25.92 -37.71
N THR A 926 8.72 -24.64 -38.03
CA THR A 926 7.69 -23.79 -38.67
C THR A 926 7.17 -24.45 -39.95
N GLU A 927 5.86 -24.38 -40.16
CA GLU A 927 5.14 -24.92 -41.31
C GLU A 927 5.42 -26.41 -41.60
N CYS A 928 5.74 -27.22 -40.58
CA CYS A 928 5.70 -28.68 -40.68
C CYS A 928 4.23 -29.15 -40.73
N ALA A 929 3.60 -28.99 -41.89
CA ALA A 929 2.15 -29.06 -42.06
C ALA A 929 1.52 -30.42 -41.68
N GLU A 930 2.25 -31.54 -41.76
CA GLU A 930 1.79 -32.87 -41.37
C GLU A 930 2.30 -33.35 -40.00
N LEU A 931 3.01 -32.50 -39.25
CA LEU A 931 3.56 -32.83 -37.93
C LEU A 931 2.42 -32.97 -36.92
N ALA A 932 2.05 -34.22 -36.65
CA ALA A 932 0.93 -34.60 -35.81
C ALA A 932 1.32 -34.81 -34.34
N SER A 933 2.54 -35.29 -34.08
CA SER A 933 3.02 -35.54 -32.72
C SER A 933 4.49 -35.18 -32.52
N VAL A 934 4.79 -34.63 -31.34
CA VAL A 934 6.15 -34.37 -30.86
C VAL A 934 6.25 -34.96 -29.47
N THR A 935 7.23 -35.83 -29.26
CA THR A 935 7.60 -36.32 -27.92
C THR A 935 8.72 -35.43 -27.39
N PHE A 936 8.46 -34.64 -26.36
CA PHE A 936 9.46 -33.75 -25.77
C PHE A 936 10.35 -34.50 -24.77
N GLY A 937 11.66 -34.25 -24.85
CA GLY A 937 12.61 -34.72 -23.85
C GLY A 937 12.38 -34.02 -22.50
N LYS A 938 12.62 -34.74 -21.40
CA LYS A 938 12.27 -34.27 -20.05
C LYS A 938 13.02 -33.02 -19.57
N ASN A 939 14.12 -32.63 -20.22
CA ASN A 939 14.96 -31.49 -19.84
C ASN A 939 14.80 -30.28 -20.78
N VAL A 940 13.86 -30.31 -21.72
CA VAL A 940 13.61 -29.14 -22.58
C VAL A 940 13.08 -28.00 -21.71
N GLY A 941 13.88 -26.95 -21.58
CA GLY A 941 13.58 -25.78 -20.74
C GLY A 941 13.00 -24.62 -21.53
N ILE A 942 13.32 -24.51 -22.83
CA ILE A 942 12.94 -23.37 -23.68
C ILE A 942 12.41 -23.87 -25.03
N ILE A 943 11.23 -23.38 -25.39
CA ILE A 943 10.67 -23.44 -26.76
C ILE A 943 10.65 -22.00 -27.27
N ASP A 944 11.47 -21.71 -28.28
CA ASP A 944 11.69 -20.34 -28.76
C ASP A 944 10.59 -19.85 -29.72
N ASP A 945 10.73 -18.59 -30.16
CA ASP A 945 9.76 -17.90 -31.01
C ASP A 945 9.41 -18.72 -32.28
N GLY A 946 8.14 -18.89 -32.58
CA GLY A 946 7.67 -19.56 -33.81
C GLY A 946 8.04 -21.05 -33.94
N ALA A 947 8.60 -21.70 -32.92
CA ALA A 947 9.17 -23.04 -33.02
C ALA A 947 8.28 -24.08 -33.70
N PHE A 948 6.96 -24.02 -33.51
CA PHE A 948 5.94 -24.90 -34.10
C PHE A 948 4.81 -24.10 -34.78
N TYR A 949 5.15 -22.93 -35.37
CA TYR A 949 4.24 -22.08 -36.12
C TYR A 949 3.62 -22.87 -37.30
N GLU A 950 2.29 -22.81 -37.46
CA GLU A 950 1.50 -23.45 -38.52
C GLU A 950 1.71 -24.99 -38.69
N CYS A 951 1.99 -25.69 -37.59
CA CYS A 951 2.00 -27.16 -37.51
C CYS A 951 0.58 -27.78 -37.39
N SER A 952 0.48 -29.11 -37.33
CA SER A 952 -0.79 -29.86 -37.20
C SER A 952 -0.82 -30.81 -35.99
N LEU A 953 -0.25 -30.38 -34.86
CA LEU A 953 -0.13 -31.16 -33.64
C LEU A 953 -1.51 -31.49 -33.05
N THR A 954 -1.76 -32.77 -32.77
CA THR A 954 -3.05 -33.22 -32.17
C THR A 954 -3.02 -33.23 -30.64
N SER A 955 -1.83 -33.19 -30.04
CA SER A 955 -1.63 -33.21 -28.59
C SER A 955 -0.38 -32.41 -28.22
N LEU A 956 -0.39 -31.81 -27.03
CA LEU A 956 0.71 -31.01 -26.54
C LEU A 956 1.10 -31.44 -25.12
N ASN A 957 1.98 -32.46 -25.04
CA ASN A 957 2.51 -32.97 -23.78
C ASN A 957 3.81 -32.24 -23.44
N LEU A 958 3.70 -31.08 -22.79
CA LEU A 958 4.86 -30.25 -22.46
C LEU A 958 5.71 -30.88 -21.34
N PRO A 959 7.05 -30.74 -21.39
CA PRO A 959 7.95 -31.31 -20.38
C PRO A 959 7.92 -30.50 -19.08
N SER A 960 8.09 -31.19 -17.95
CA SER A 960 8.02 -30.56 -16.61
C SER A 960 9.10 -29.51 -16.34
N SER A 961 10.21 -29.54 -17.09
CA SER A 961 11.31 -28.58 -16.99
C SER A 961 11.09 -27.28 -17.75
N LEU A 962 10.02 -27.17 -18.54
CA LEU A 962 9.79 -26.03 -19.44
C LEU A 962 9.52 -24.76 -18.64
N THR A 963 10.38 -23.75 -18.81
CA THR A 963 10.25 -22.44 -18.15
C THR A 963 9.80 -21.33 -19.08
N HIS A 964 9.93 -21.52 -20.41
CA HIS A 964 9.70 -20.46 -21.39
C HIS A 964 9.05 -20.96 -22.70
N ILE A 965 7.98 -20.29 -23.13
CA ILE A 965 7.37 -20.42 -24.46
C ILE A 965 7.46 -19.07 -25.17
N GLY A 966 8.15 -19.04 -26.32
CA GLY A 966 8.37 -17.84 -27.14
C GLY A 966 7.12 -17.30 -27.85
N ALA A 967 7.27 -16.14 -28.47
CA ALA A 967 6.23 -15.49 -29.27
C ALA A 967 5.85 -16.36 -30.48
N SER A 968 4.56 -16.50 -30.76
CA SER A 968 4.01 -17.31 -31.86
C SER A 968 4.48 -18.77 -31.89
N ALA A 969 5.00 -19.31 -30.79
CA ALA A 969 5.62 -20.64 -30.74
C ALA A 969 4.72 -21.78 -31.26
N PHE A 970 3.40 -21.68 -31.08
CA PHE A 970 2.41 -22.63 -31.55
C PHE A 970 1.30 -21.97 -32.40
N TYR A 971 1.57 -20.80 -32.97
CA TYR A 971 0.61 -20.00 -33.74
C TYR A 971 -0.05 -20.81 -34.87
N GLN A 972 -1.37 -20.71 -35.04
CA GLN A 972 -2.17 -21.39 -36.07
C GLN A 972 -1.93 -22.90 -36.15
N ASN A 973 -1.81 -23.59 -35.01
CA ASN A 973 -1.79 -25.04 -35.03
C ASN A 973 -3.14 -25.59 -35.57
N LYS A 974 -3.09 -26.28 -36.71
CA LYS A 974 -4.28 -26.58 -37.55
C LYS A 974 -5.23 -27.61 -36.94
N LYS A 975 -4.81 -28.31 -35.89
CA LYS A 975 -5.61 -29.32 -35.18
C LYS A 975 -5.91 -28.85 -33.77
N SER A 976 -7.04 -29.28 -33.24
CA SER A 976 -7.35 -29.05 -31.83
C SER A 976 -6.42 -29.90 -30.98
N PHE A 977 -5.72 -29.26 -30.05
CA PHE A 977 -5.12 -29.92 -28.92
C PHE A 977 -6.21 -30.62 -28.10
N GLY A 978 -5.85 -31.78 -27.52
CA GLY A 978 -6.62 -32.45 -26.48
C GLY A 978 -6.60 -31.68 -25.16
N ASP A 979 -6.51 -32.42 -24.05
CA ASP A 979 -6.36 -31.83 -22.72
C ASP A 979 -4.89 -31.40 -22.56
N VAL A 980 -4.65 -30.11 -22.27
CA VAL A 980 -3.29 -29.53 -22.13
C VAL A 980 -3.06 -29.06 -20.70
N VAL A 981 -1.96 -29.50 -20.11
CA VAL A 981 -1.49 -29.06 -18.79
C VAL A 981 -0.19 -28.29 -18.99
N LEU A 982 -0.19 -27.01 -18.63
CA LEU A 982 1.03 -26.21 -18.59
C LEU A 982 1.88 -26.63 -17.37
N PRO A 983 3.19 -26.84 -17.55
CA PRO A 983 4.03 -27.33 -16.46
C PRO A 983 4.20 -26.27 -15.37
N ASN A 984 4.33 -26.72 -14.12
CA ASN A 984 4.47 -25.80 -12.97
C ASN A 984 5.71 -24.91 -13.06
N ALA A 985 6.79 -25.34 -13.70
CA ALA A 985 8.00 -24.54 -13.87
C ALA A 985 7.87 -23.42 -14.92
N LEU A 986 6.75 -23.37 -15.67
CA LEU A 986 6.57 -22.41 -16.76
C LEU A 986 6.41 -20.99 -16.22
N GLU A 987 7.36 -20.12 -16.52
CA GLU A 987 7.36 -18.74 -16.02
C GLU A 987 6.81 -17.73 -17.04
N TYR A 988 6.96 -18.00 -18.33
CA TYR A 988 6.65 -17.04 -19.41
C TYR A 988 6.00 -17.67 -20.64
N ILE A 989 4.97 -16.99 -21.16
CA ILE A 989 4.33 -17.27 -22.45
C ILE A 989 4.35 -16.00 -23.30
N GLY A 990 4.97 -16.09 -24.48
CA GLY A 990 5.18 -14.96 -25.39
C GLY A 990 3.94 -14.52 -26.17
N LYS A 991 4.09 -13.37 -26.85
CA LYS A 991 3.04 -12.74 -27.65
C LYS A 991 2.53 -13.71 -28.71
N GLU A 992 1.21 -13.85 -28.84
CA GLU A 992 0.57 -14.71 -29.87
C GLU A 992 0.98 -16.19 -29.84
N ALA A 993 1.58 -16.69 -28.75
CA ALA A 993 2.13 -18.04 -28.64
C ALA A 993 1.17 -19.16 -29.07
N PHE A 994 -0.12 -19.06 -28.76
CA PHE A 994 -1.20 -20.01 -29.08
C PHE A 994 -2.32 -19.36 -29.90
N TYR A 995 -2.01 -18.34 -30.69
CA TYR A 995 -3.01 -17.64 -31.50
C TYR A 995 -3.67 -18.59 -32.51
N TYR A 996 -5.00 -18.52 -32.67
CA TYR A 996 -5.80 -19.45 -33.51
C TYR A 996 -5.65 -20.95 -33.17
N CYS A 997 -5.17 -21.32 -31.98
CA CYS A 997 -5.17 -22.72 -31.54
C CYS A 997 -6.55 -23.19 -31.08
N SER A 998 -6.78 -24.49 -30.95
CA SER A 998 -7.99 -25.02 -30.31
C SER A 998 -7.61 -26.02 -29.23
N PHE A 999 -8.31 -26.02 -28.10
CA PHE A 999 -8.04 -26.89 -26.95
C PHE A 999 -9.32 -27.64 -26.55
N LYS A 1000 -9.17 -28.86 -26.03
CA LYS A 1000 -10.28 -29.54 -25.31
C LYS A 1000 -10.41 -28.98 -23.90
N SER A 1001 -9.30 -28.88 -23.18
CA SER A 1001 -9.16 -28.18 -21.91
C SER A 1001 -7.74 -27.62 -21.75
N LEU A 1002 -7.59 -26.57 -20.95
CA LEU A 1002 -6.29 -25.98 -20.61
C LEU A 1002 -6.18 -25.78 -19.09
N THR A 1003 -5.12 -26.31 -18.49
CA THR A 1003 -4.77 -26.11 -17.07
C THR A 1003 -3.49 -25.30 -16.97
N LEU A 1004 -3.51 -24.23 -16.16
CA LEU A 1004 -2.37 -23.36 -15.93
C LEU A 1004 -1.47 -23.90 -14.80
N GLY A 1005 -0.16 -23.71 -14.91
CA GLY A 1005 0.82 -24.02 -13.86
C GLY A 1005 0.90 -22.91 -12.79
N GLU A 1006 1.34 -23.26 -11.59
CA GLU A 1006 1.30 -22.37 -10.41
C GLU A 1006 2.35 -21.24 -10.42
N GLU A 1007 3.50 -21.41 -11.10
CA GLU A 1007 4.61 -20.43 -11.11
C GLU A 1007 4.60 -19.47 -12.32
N LEU A 1008 3.49 -19.39 -13.05
CA LEU A 1008 3.39 -18.55 -14.24
C LEU A 1008 3.48 -17.06 -13.89
N LYS A 1009 4.58 -16.41 -14.29
CA LYS A 1009 4.89 -15.01 -13.96
C LYS A 1009 4.34 -14.02 -14.98
N LYS A 1010 4.34 -14.39 -16.28
CA LYS A 1010 3.90 -13.49 -17.36
C LYS A 1010 3.28 -14.24 -18.54
N ILE A 1011 2.17 -13.69 -19.03
CA ILE A 1011 1.53 -14.04 -20.31
C ILE A 1011 1.47 -12.76 -21.14
N ASP A 1012 2.06 -12.75 -22.33
CA ASP A 1012 2.13 -11.58 -23.20
C ASP A 1012 0.89 -11.41 -24.10
N VAL A 1013 0.78 -10.23 -24.75
CA VAL A 1013 -0.37 -9.83 -25.57
C VAL A 1013 -0.81 -10.92 -26.55
N ASN A 1014 -2.12 -11.15 -26.63
CA ASN A 1014 -2.75 -12.07 -27.58
C ASN A 1014 -2.24 -13.52 -27.51
N ALA A 1015 -1.55 -13.94 -26.45
CA ALA A 1015 -0.98 -15.29 -26.33
C ALA A 1015 -2.01 -16.39 -26.63
N PHE A 1016 -3.28 -16.22 -26.23
CA PHE A 1016 -4.37 -17.17 -26.50
C PHE A 1016 -5.50 -16.57 -27.37
N ARG A 1017 -5.23 -15.52 -28.15
CA ARG A 1017 -6.28 -14.84 -28.93
C ARG A 1017 -6.79 -15.73 -30.06
N PHE A 1018 -8.12 -15.75 -30.21
CA PHE A 1018 -8.86 -16.70 -31.07
C PHE A 1018 -8.62 -18.17 -30.75
N ALA A 1019 -8.09 -18.48 -29.56
CA ALA A 1019 -8.06 -19.85 -29.10
C ALA A 1019 -9.47 -20.32 -28.71
N SER A 1020 -9.89 -21.51 -29.13
CA SER A 1020 -11.20 -22.08 -28.76
C SER A 1020 -11.06 -23.17 -27.69
N ILE A 1021 -12.01 -23.26 -26.74
CA ILE A 1021 -12.08 -24.36 -25.74
C ILE A 1021 -13.46 -25.00 -25.81
N SER A 1022 -13.52 -26.31 -26.01
CA SER A 1022 -14.77 -27.04 -26.29
C SER A 1022 -15.59 -27.47 -25.07
N ASN A 1023 -15.00 -27.53 -23.86
CA ASN A 1023 -15.70 -27.80 -22.59
C ASN A 1023 -15.23 -26.83 -21.49
N ALA A 1024 -15.91 -25.69 -21.31
CA ALA A 1024 -15.64 -24.78 -20.20
C ALA A 1024 -16.53 -25.12 -19.00
N THR A 1025 -15.99 -25.79 -17.97
CA THR A 1025 -16.67 -26.00 -16.67
C THR A 1025 -16.33 -24.91 -15.64
N SER A 1026 -15.71 -23.81 -16.06
CA SER A 1026 -15.36 -22.66 -15.22
C SER A 1026 -15.91 -21.36 -15.81
N THR A 1027 -16.42 -20.50 -14.93
CA THR A 1027 -17.08 -19.24 -15.26
C THR A 1027 -16.15 -18.34 -16.07
N VAL A 1028 -16.54 -18.04 -17.32
CA VAL A 1028 -15.89 -17.04 -18.17
C VAL A 1028 -16.40 -15.67 -17.73
N TYR A 1029 -15.53 -14.81 -17.21
CA TYR A 1029 -15.86 -13.40 -17.01
C TYR A 1029 -15.37 -12.59 -18.21
N SER A 1030 -16.28 -11.84 -18.81
CA SER A 1030 -15.98 -10.77 -19.78
C SER A 1030 -15.94 -9.43 -19.05
N TYR A 1031 -14.83 -8.68 -19.15
CA TYR A 1031 -14.82 -7.26 -18.78
C TYR A 1031 -14.79 -6.38 -20.03
N TRP A 1032 -15.53 -5.27 -19.97
CA TRP A 1032 -15.69 -4.31 -21.05
C TRP A 1032 -14.58 -3.28 -20.98
N ASP A 1033 -13.68 -3.32 -21.94
CA ASP A 1033 -12.70 -2.26 -22.13
C ASP A 1033 -13.09 -1.38 -23.32
N CYS A 1034 -12.79 -0.08 -23.25
CA CYS A 1034 -13.23 1.01 -24.13
C CYS A 1034 -12.74 0.92 -25.59
N SER A 1035 -12.31 -0.25 -26.06
CA SER A 1035 -11.74 -0.51 -27.39
C SER A 1035 -12.49 -1.56 -28.22
N ASN A 1036 -13.73 -1.94 -27.86
CA ASN A 1036 -14.60 -2.88 -28.61
C ASN A 1036 -13.95 -4.26 -28.93
N ASN A 1037 -13.07 -4.80 -28.08
CA ASN A 1037 -12.47 -6.12 -28.28
C ASN A 1037 -12.52 -7.01 -27.03
N TRP A 1038 -12.71 -8.32 -27.24
CA TRP A 1038 -12.85 -9.35 -26.20
C TRP A 1038 -11.49 -9.91 -25.77
N THR A 1039 -11.20 -9.89 -24.47
CA THR A 1039 -10.04 -10.59 -23.85
C THR A 1039 -10.56 -11.67 -22.90
N TYR A 1040 -10.20 -12.93 -23.12
CA TYR A 1040 -10.67 -14.07 -22.31
C TYR A 1040 -9.68 -14.35 -21.15
N PHE A 1041 -10.18 -14.41 -19.91
CA PHE A 1041 -9.42 -14.91 -18.75
C PHE A 1041 -10.11 -16.18 -18.18
N PHE A 1042 -9.30 -17.18 -17.82
CA PHE A 1042 -9.74 -18.39 -17.11
C PHE A 1042 -9.42 -18.22 -15.61
N SER A 1043 -10.40 -18.39 -14.71
CA SER A 1043 -10.14 -18.40 -13.26
C SER A 1043 -10.67 -19.67 -12.60
N ASN A 1044 -9.79 -20.37 -11.88
CA ASN A 1044 -10.10 -21.22 -10.73
C ASN A 1044 -8.94 -21.13 -9.73
N SER A 1045 -8.69 -19.93 -9.19
CA SER A 1045 -8.01 -19.72 -7.90
C SER A 1045 -7.97 -18.23 -7.58
N SER A 1046 -8.41 -17.85 -6.39
CA SER A 1046 -8.35 -16.48 -5.86
C SER A 1046 -6.92 -15.98 -5.63
N THR A 1047 -5.89 -16.80 -5.81
CA THR A 1047 -4.46 -16.39 -5.69
C THR A 1047 -3.82 -15.93 -7.00
N ILE A 1048 -4.45 -16.16 -8.16
CA ILE A 1048 -3.85 -15.85 -9.48
C ILE A 1048 -4.32 -14.49 -10.03
N ILE A 1049 -5.50 -14.00 -9.62
CA ILE A 1049 -6.04 -12.71 -10.07
C ILE A 1049 -5.22 -11.52 -9.54
N GLU A 1050 -4.49 -11.67 -8.43
CA GLU A 1050 -3.59 -10.62 -7.92
C GLU A 1050 -2.22 -10.59 -8.62
N ARG A 1051 -1.81 -11.66 -9.32
CA ARG A 1051 -0.50 -11.73 -10.00
C ARG A 1051 -0.54 -11.42 -11.50
N LEU A 1052 -1.72 -11.43 -12.13
CA LEU A 1052 -1.90 -11.20 -13.58
C LEU A 1052 -2.45 -9.81 -13.94
N LYS A 1053 -2.41 -8.83 -13.03
CA LYS A 1053 -2.62 -7.42 -13.39
C LYS A 1053 -1.45 -6.94 -14.23
N ASN A 1054 -1.48 -7.25 -15.52
CA ASN A 1054 -0.52 -6.75 -16.50
C ASN A 1054 -0.96 -5.34 -16.95
N PRO A 1055 -0.20 -4.27 -16.65
CA PRO A 1055 -0.48 -2.90 -17.12
C PRO A 1055 -0.06 -2.66 -18.58
N ASP A 1056 0.55 -3.65 -19.26
CA ASP A 1056 1.21 -3.48 -20.57
C ASP A 1056 0.28 -3.51 -21.80
N VAL A 1057 -1.05 -3.37 -21.65
CA VAL A 1057 -1.97 -3.40 -22.80
C VAL A 1057 -2.87 -2.17 -22.84
N TYR A 1058 -2.27 -1.02 -23.13
CA TYR A 1058 -2.94 -0.01 -23.94
C TYR A 1058 -1.89 0.70 -24.80
N TYR A 1059 -2.26 0.93 -26.07
CA TYR A 1059 -1.52 1.59 -27.15
C TYR A 1059 -0.76 0.70 -28.12
N ASP A 1060 -1.46 0.30 -29.20
CA ASP A 1060 -1.11 0.87 -30.50
C ASP A 1060 -2.31 0.86 -31.49
N ARG A 1061 -2.53 2.02 -32.14
CA ARG A 1061 -3.29 2.29 -33.40
C ARG A 1061 -4.81 2.63 -33.40
N ILE A 1062 -5.04 3.96 -33.49
CA ILE A 1062 -5.96 4.75 -34.36
C ILE A 1062 -7.50 4.58 -34.21
N SER A 1063 -8.15 5.50 -33.48
CA SER A 1063 -8.94 6.64 -34.01
C SER A 1063 -9.44 7.52 -32.88
#